data_AF-A0A9X0YHT2-F1
#
_entry.id   AF-A0A9X0YHT2-F1
#
_cell.length_a   1.000
_cell.length_b   1.000
_cell.length_c   1.000
_cell.angle_alpha   90.00
_cell.angle_beta   90.00
_cell.angle_gamma   90.00
#
_symmetry.space_group_name_H-M   'P 1'
#
loop_
_entity.id
_entity.type
_entity.pdbx_description
1 polymer ?
#
loop_
_entity_poly.entity_id
_entity_poly.type
_entity_poly.pdbx_seq_one_letter_code
_entity_poly.pdbx_strand_id
1 'polypeptide(L)'
;MIKITSFMRFRIIIKQLLPLIFLFLSLSFYGQTVTDVFPTRVTYQTKVTVIGTGFDSTSLSNLTCYGMSIQNKTLVSSIEMTFTIGKNSYDDDTQDLIINSVDTMFDIDYVGSTLKILKNGNESTVTKITEIYTKLEVNGSSPVFWRSTGTTDPDNSHDLIGFKFNGIVYSTGVDDDMLTTNLSSEIDITSTSEYVKQDFRAYSTNGISGNVHSSNYIVTGDWVDGIIGEGSTTINSNVIKGLTAYDVITDGVNGLDLGTGITNFNQTASIKFFSGNGQPGAIGDDIPDLLISQIAQPGGTDVYYYADEEGNVVGRPIKLQIVDQGSGDALLTNWDLDLFNMYSGSYATSTPKQYDLNSYYTSYSETRPLRMVALKLEDFGISGDSSNSNAYVGNVNNINMMAGGSSDMAFLAYNKSAFEIKAPVADALLPRYVCRLPSTTDITFSVSADVDGGGTGSSSETLTYEWSKYNEDLSVSGTSLTINNVKEDDLATYNVRVYNDFGSIIVPVTLEQGGTPTAWDGTSWSVPSAYSSAGITISDEDKSLIFYDDYNKALDLEGCDCTVKAGTNVVIPSGQTLKLYDDLIVEPYQAAYTDSDGNTISAVSAGSFTLKNNASLVQIKDTEGNINEGVINIERLADNLHASDYVYWSSPVEDFYVTGIPNSRIYKWDPTEANAKGTTGDWVYVSSEIMGAGEGYIVRVPSASSFTTSFNGRPNNATIDVAVKKSTGTMPAEESRHFNLIGNPYPSSINTIKFLTDNEIIEGHVSLWMHNSEISNTETSSFYEDYGYNYGDQYVVYNATGATPANAFDGNIASGQAFFVKVDDSKSNGNVTFTNDMRYDATESSYDNSEFFRSADETETTSLEKQLVWLSLINSEDVSVSTLVGYLDGATNEKDRMFDAYINDDAFKIYSLISDRKIVIQGRALPFLNEDEVPLGIDVSTDGIYKIGIDNLEGSIFLDESQDIYLRDTYLNVEHNLKESAYSFTAVAGATKDRFVLIYEPTSSVLSVDDEVLNNTFVYIKQGTLYVKSAENIETIQVYDISGKQLINYTPKTQTNQLNRPFAFSKGGYIIAITLDEGHVVTKKLIN
;
A
#
# COMPACT_ATOMS: atom_id res chain seq x y z
N MET A 1 36.16 -83.28 -22.67
CA MET A 1 36.38 -83.53 -21.22
C MET A 1 34.98 -83.60 -20.59
N ILE A 2 34.55 -84.66 -19.88
CA ILE A 2 34.99 -85.10 -18.53
C ILE A 2 34.69 -83.97 -17.52
N LYS A 3 33.90 -84.09 -16.42
CA LYS A 3 33.07 -85.16 -15.78
C LYS A 3 32.10 -84.43 -14.77
N ILE A 4 31.01 -84.97 -14.18
CA ILE A 4 30.39 -86.31 -14.14
C ILE A 4 28.83 -86.23 -14.07
N THR A 5 28.18 -87.04 -13.21
CA THR A 5 26.74 -87.34 -12.98
C THR A 5 26.15 -86.60 -11.75
N SER A 6 24.84 -86.54 -11.45
CA SER A 6 23.68 -87.41 -11.78
C SER A 6 22.37 -86.59 -11.74
N PHE A 7 21.79 -86.22 -12.89
CA PHE A 7 20.63 -86.84 -13.58
C PHE A 7 19.21 -86.32 -13.20
N MET A 8 18.46 -85.94 -14.24
CA MET A 8 17.23 -85.14 -14.22
C MET A 8 16.06 -85.86 -14.91
N ARG A 9 14.82 -85.51 -14.51
CA ARG A 9 13.57 -85.32 -15.31
C ARG A 9 13.14 -86.39 -16.34
N PHE A 10 11.87 -86.82 -16.31
CA PHE A 10 10.82 -86.21 -17.19
C PHE A 10 9.37 -86.57 -16.79
N ARG A 11 8.40 -85.96 -17.47
CA ARG A 11 6.95 -85.87 -17.14
C ARG A 11 6.08 -87.11 -17.48
N ILE A 12 5.17 -87.44 -16.54
CA ILE A 12 3.69 -87.61 -16.67
C ILE A 12 3.11 -88.54 -17.78
N ILE A 13 2.28 -89.51 -17.34
CA ILE A 13 0.90 -89.87 -17.79
C ILE A 13 0.46 -91.08 -16.92
N ILE A 14 -0.51 -91.03 -16.00
CA ILE A 14 -1.97 -90.76 -16.09
C ILE A 14 -2.78 -91.90 -16.75
N LYS A 15 -3.30 -92.85 -15.94
CA LYS A 15 -4.76 -93.17 -15.85
C LYS A 15 -5.09 -94.35 -14.90
N GLN A 16 -6.26 -94.23 -14.26
CA GLN A 16 -7.12 -95.32 -13.76
C GLN A 16 -6.57 -96.26 -12.66
N LEU A 17 -6.57 -95.81 -11.39
CA LEU A 17 -6.94 -96.66 -10.22
C LEU A 17 -7.06 -95.91 -8.86
N LEU A 18 -7.16 -94.58 -8.84
CA LEU A 18 -7.03 -93.78 -7.61
C LEU A 18 -8.30 -93.27 -6.85
N PRO A 19 -9.57 -93.63 -7.15
CA PRO A 19 -10.72 -93.02 -6.45
C PRO A 19 -11.17 -93.74 -5.16
N LEU A 20 -10.42 -94.72 -4.62
CA LEU A 20 -10.86 -95.51 -3.46
C LEU A 20 -9.87 -95.56 -2.27
N ILE A 21 -8.71 -94.90 -2.36
CA ILE A 21 -7.75 -94.76 -1.24
C ILE A 21 -7.41 -93.27 -1.03
N PHE A 22 -8.43 -92.41 -1.15
CA PHE A 22 -8.34 -90.97 -0.87
C PHE A 22 -9.50 -90.45 -0.02
N LEU A 23 -10.27 -91.35 0.62
CA LEU A 23 -11.46 -90.99 1.42
C LEU A 23 -11.20 -90.89 2.94
N PHE A 24 -9.94 -90.94 3.38
CA PHE A 24 -9.58 -90.93 4.81
C PHE A 24 -8.36 -90.05 5.17
N LEU A 25 -7.84 -89.25 4.23
CA LEU A 25 -6.64 -88.41 4.44
C LEU A 25 -6.72 -87.07 3.69
N SER A 26 -7.85 -86.37 3.82
CA SER A 26 -7.98 -84.95 3.45
C SER A 26 -9.15 -84.26 4.16
N LEU A 27 -9.27 -84.44 5.48
CA LEU A 27 -9.93 -83.46 6.33
C LEU A 27 -8.89 -82.43 6.76
N SER A 28 -8.57 -81.52 5.83
CA SER A 28 -8.00 -80.24 6.22
C SER A 28 -9.09 -79.51 7.00
N PHE A 29 -9.02 -79.55 8.32
CA PHE A 29 -9.75 -78.61 9.15
C PHE A 29 -9.28 -77.22 8.74
N TYR A 30 -10.11 -76.47 8.02
CA TYR A 30 -9.99 -75.02 7.92
C TYR A 30 -10.40 -74.43 9.27
N GLY A 31 -9.59 -74.69 10.29
CA GLY A 31 -9.62 -73.93 11.52
C GLY A 31 -9.02 -72.57 11.24
N GLN A 32 -9.65 -71.52 11.78
CA GLN A 32 -9.06 -70.19 11.84
C GLN A 32 -7.68 -70.26 12.52
N THR A 33 -6.74 -69.44 12.06
CA THR A 33 -5.41 -69.34 12.65
C THR A 33 -5.12 -67.88 12.99
N VAL A 34 -4.78 -67.57 14.24
CA VAL A 34 -4.13 -66.29 14.55
C VAL A 34 -2.64 -66.44 14.26
N THR A 35 -2.08 -65.46 13.56
CA THR A 35 -0.65 -65.41 13.22
C THR A 35 0.06 -64.27 13.91
N ASP A 36 -0.67 -63.22 14.30
CA ASP A 36 -0.12 -62.07 15.00
C ASP A 36 -1.19 -61.33 15.81
N VAL A 37 -0.79 -60.64 16.87
CA VAL A 37 -1.63 -59.79 17.71
C VAL A 37 -0.80 -58.61 18.18
N PHE A 38 -1.23 -57.38 17.88
CA PHE A 38 -0.53 -56.18 18.34
C PHE A 38 -1.50 -55.01 18.57
N PRO A 39 -1.24 -54.16 19.59
CA PRO A 39 -0.31 -54.41 20.69
C PRO A 39 -0.76 -55.54 21.62
N THR A 40 0.20 -56.19 22.27
CA THR A 40 -0.04 -57.20 23.33
C THR A 40 -0.02 -56.58 24.72
N ARG A 41 0.83 -55.57 24.94
CA ARG A 41 0.88 -54.79 26.19
C ARG A 41 0.02 -53.53 26.06
N VAL A 42 -1.11 -53.50 26.76
CA VAL A 42 -2.24 -52.61 26.48
C VAL A 42 -2.70 -51.84 27.72
N THR A 43 -3.56 -50.84 27.56
CA THR A 43 -4.30 -50.24 28.68
C THR A 43 -5.76 -49.98 28.29
N TYR A 44 -6.52 -49.23 29.10
CA TYR A 44 -7.91 -48.87 28.81
C TYR A 44 -8.04 -48.24 27.41
N GLN A 45 -9.08 -48.60 26.66
CA GLN A 45 -9.36 -48.16 25.28
C GLN A 45 -8.31 -48.46 24.19
N THR A 46 -7.12 -48.99 24.49
CA THR A 46 -6.14 -49.41 23.47
C THR A 46 -6.81 -50.30 22.42
N LYS A 47 -6.61 -49.99 21.13
CA LYS A 47 -7.11 -50.78 20.00
C LYS A 47 -6.11 -51.88 19.67
N VAL A 48 -6.55 -53.13 19.78
CA VAL A 48 -5.77 -54.33 19.44
C VAL A 48 -6.19 -54.85 18.07
N THR A 49 -5.21 -55.18 17.24
CA THR A 49 -5.36 -55.79 15.92
C THR A 49 -4.96 -57.26 16.01
N VAL A 50 -5.77 -58.13 15.43
CA VAL A 50 -5.56 -59.58 15.38
C VAL A 50 -5.45 -59.97 13.91
N ILE A 51 -4.27 -60.45 13.50
CA ILE A 51 -3.99 -60.90 12.15
C ILE A 51 -4.02 -62.43 12.09
N GLY A 52 -4.55 -62.97 10.99
CA GLY A 52 -4.69 -64.41 10.85
C GLY A 52 -5.29 -64.84 9.53
N THR A 53 -5.96 -65.99 9.53
CA THR A 53 -6.73 -66.47 8.38
C THR A 53 -8.04 -67.10 8.79
N GLY A 54 -9.07 -66.94 7.96
CA GLY A 54 -10.38 -67.57 8.13
C GLY A 54 -11.29 -66.88 9.15
N PHE A 55 -11.10 -65.58 9.39
CA PHE A 55 -12.00 -64.81 10.26
C PHE A 55 -13.33 -64.51 9.57
N ASP A 56 -14.41 -64.57 10.36
CA ASP A 56 -15.77 -64.30 9.95
C ASP A 56 -16.59 -63.67 11.11
N SER A 57 -17.90 -63.49 10.91
CA SER A 57 -18.78 -62.93 11.94
C SER A 57 -18.89 -63.79 13.20
N THR A 58 -18.66 -65.10 13.10
CA THR A 58 -18.70 -66.05 14.23
C THR A 58 -17.39 -66.03 15.01
N SER A 59 -16.24 -65.96 14.34
CA SER A 59 -14.96 -65.72 15.04
C SER A 59 -14.98 -64.37 15.76
N LEU A 60 -15.56 -63.32 15.14
CA LEU A 60 -15.70 -62.01 15.77
C LEU A 60 -16.63 -62.04 17.01
N SER A 61 -17.77 -62.72 16.94
CA SER A 61 -18.69 -62.81 18.08
C SER A 61 -18.07 -63.56 19.26
N ASN A 62 -17.26 -64.58 18.97
CA ASN A 62 -16.64 -65.48 19.94
C ASN A 62 -15.18 -65.11 20.29
N LEU A 63 -14.69 -63.96 19.82
CA LEU A 63 -13.44 -63.34 20.26
C LEU A 63 -13.61 -62.87 21.71
N THR A 64 -12.77 -63.34 22.63
CA THR A 64 -12.82 -62.98 24.06
C THR A 64 -11.41 -62.97 24.63
N CYS A 65 -11.15 -62.06 25.57
CA CYS A 65 -10.02 -62.16 26.48
C CYS A 65 -10.61 -62.58 27.83
N TYR A 66 -10.09 -63.66 28.44
CA TYR A 66 -10.72 -64.21 29.65
C TYR A 66 -10.58 -63.18 30.81
N GLY A 67 -11.61 -62.96 31.62
CA GLY A 67 -11.55 -61.96 32.71
C GLY A 67 -11.43 -60.47 32.30
N MET A 68 -10.97 -60.15 31.10
CA MET A 68 -10.75 -58.79 30.61
C MET A 68 -11.87 -58.32 29.68
N SER A 69 -12.49 -57.18 30.00
CA SER A 69 -13.53 -56.59 29.15
C SER A 69 -12.95 -56.09 27.83
N ILE A 70 -13.57 -56.47 26.71
CA ILE A 70 -13.23 -56.00 25.36
C ILE A 70 -14.49 -55.54 24.61
N GLN A 71 -14.35 -54.50 23.78
CA GLN A 71 -15.46 -53.79 23.12
C GLN A 71 -15.09 -53.42 21.66
N ASN A 72 -16.01 -52.77 20.95
CA ASN A 72 -15.86 -52.26 19.57
C ASN A 72 -15.27 -53.28 18.57
N LYS A 73 -15.61 -54.57 18.74
CA LYS A 73 -15.14 -55.66 17.88
C LYS A 73 -15.56 -55.42 16.43
N THR A 74 -14.60 -55.39 15.53
CA THR A 74 -14.79 -55.11 14.10
C THR A 74 -14.07 -56.19 13.28
N LEU A 75 -14.77 -56.80 12.32
CA LEU A 75 -14.17 -57.66 11.30
C LEU A 75 -13.76 -56.76 10.13
N VAL A 76 -12.46 -56.50 9.99
CA VAL A 76 -11.93 -55.64 8.93
C VAL A 76 -11.83 -56.43 7.62
N SER A 77 -11.38 -57.69 7.70
CA SER A 77 -11.30 -58.61 6.57
C SER A 77 -11.28 -60.06 7.03
N SER A 78 -11.24 -61.03 6.10
CA SER A 78 -11.06 -62.46 6.44
C SER A 78 -9.69 -62.81 7.03
N ILE A 79 -8.78 -61.84 7.15
CA ILE A 79 -7.44 -61.97 7.74
C ILE A 79 -7.19 -60.99 8.90
N GLU A 80 -8.13 -60.10 9.21
CA GLU A 80 -7.96 -59.04 10.21
C GLU A 80 -9.24 -58.79 11.02
N MET A 81 -9.12 -58.82 12.34
CA MET A 81 -10.14 -58.32 13.28
C MET A 81 -9.51 -57.31 14.22
N THR A 82 -10.28 -56.33 14.69
CA THR A 82 -9.83 -55.39 15.72
C THR A 82 -10.82 -55.31 16.87
N PHE A 83 -10.34 -55.01 18.07
CA PHE A 83 -11.18 -54.71 19.24
C PHE A 83 -10.51 -53.62 20.08
N THR A 84 -11.23 -53.03 21.03
CA THR A 84 -10.63 -52.14 22.04
C THR A 84 -10.77 -52.72 23.44
N ILE A 85 -9.83 -52.40 24.31
CA ILE A 85 -9.88 -52.78 25.72
C ILE A 85 -10.97 -51.97 26.44
N GLY A 86 -11.91 -52.67 27.08
CA GLY A 86 -12.96 -52.09 27.92
C GLY A 86 -12.65 -52.09 29.42
N LYS A 87 -11.52 -52.67 29.84
CA LYS A 87 -11.09 -52.71 31.24
C LYS A 87 -10.52 -51.35 31.68
N ASN A 88 -11.04 -50.79 32.76
CA ASN A 88 -10.56 -49.53 33.39
C ASN A 88 -10.20 -49.84 34.85
N SER A 89 -8.93 -50.16 35.09
CA SER A 89 -8.38 -50.57 36.39
C SER A 89 -7.00 -49.94 36.64
N TYR A 90 -6.64 -49.81 37.91
CA TYR A 90 -5.30 -49.43 38.38
C TYR A 90 -4.35 -50.63 38.50
N ASP A 91 -4.90 -51.85 38.58
CA ASP A 91 -4.14 -53.10 38.71
C ASP A 91 -3.77 -53.70 37.34
N ASP A 92 -2.54 -54.24 37.26
CA ASP A 92 -2.02 -55.00 36.11
C ASP A 92 -2.64 -56.41 36.04
N ASP A 93 -2.76 -56.98 34.84
CA ASP A 93 -3.43 -58.26 34.61
C ASP A 93 -3.09 -58.85 33.24
N THR A 94 -2.80 -60.15 33.18
CA THR A 94 -2.44 -60.88 31.95
C THR A 94 -3.50 -61.92 31.67
N GLN A 95 -4.03 -61.96 30.45
CA GLN A 95 -5.13 -62.87 30.08
C GLN A 95 -5.02 -63.37 28.64
N ASP A 96 -5.25 -64.67 28.45
CA ASP A 96 -5.19 -65.36 27.17
C ASP A 96 -6.22 -64.78 26.17
N LEU A 97 -5.81 -64.53 24.93
CA LEU A 97 -6.72 -64.21 23.84
C LEU A 97 -7.33 -65.49 23.25
N ILE A 98 -8.65 -65.58 23.24
CA ILE A 98 -9.42 -66.79 22.87
C ILE A 98 -10.38 -66.46 21.72
N ILE A 99 -10.45 -67.35 20.71
CA ILE A 99 -11.42 -67.23 19.60
C ILE A 99 -12.09 -68.60 19.37
N ASN A 100 -13.42 -68.63 19.32
CA ASN A 100 -14.20 -69.88 19.24
C ASN A 100 -13.84 -70.92 20.33
N SER A 101 -13.56 -70.44 21.55
CA SER A 101 -13.11 -71.26 22.70
C SER A 101 -11.76 -71.98 22.49
N VAL A 102 -10.95 -71.53 21.53
CA VAL A 102 -9.56 -71.96 21.33
C VAL A 102 -8.65 -70.81 21.72
N ASP A 103 -7.70 -71.10 22.61
CA ASP A 103 -6.58 -70.22 22.96
C ASP A 103 -5.70 -69.98 21.72
N THR A 104 -5.35 -68.72 21.49
CA THR A 104 -4.54 -68.29 20.34
C THR A 104 -3.03 -68.37 20.59
N MET A 105 -2.60 -68.63 21.82
CA MET A 105 -1.22 -68.55 22.32
C MET A 105 -0.65 -67.12 22.34
N PHE A 106 -1.52 -66.11 22.31
CA PHE A 106 -1.18 -64.71 22.52
C PHE A 106 -1.84 -64.21 23.80
N ASP A 107 -1.03 -63.70 24.71
CA ASP A 107 -1.47 -63.11 25.97
C ASP A 107 -1.67 -61.60 25.79
N ILE A 108 -2.67 -61.04 26.47
CA ILE A 108 -2.89 -59.59 26.55
C ILE A 108 -2.50 -59.10 27.95
N ASP A 109 -1.43 -58.32 28.02
CA ASP A 109 -0.89 -57.71 29.23
C ASP A 109 -1.53 -56.33 29.45
N TYR A 110 -2.59 -56.27 30.26
CA TYR A 110 -3.19 -55.02 30.68
C TYR A 110 -2.34 -54.32 31.73
N VAL A 111 -1.93 -53.09 31.44
CA VAL A 111 -1.20 -52.19 32.34
C VAL A 111 -2.17 -51.18 32.96
N GLY A 112 -2.28 -51.23 34.29
CA GLY A 112 -3.12 -50.32 35.05
C GLY A 112 -2.48 -48.94 35.23
N SER A 113 -3.25 -47.89 35.00
CA SER A 113 -2.76 -46.50 35.08
C SER A 113 -2.35 -46.09 36.50
N THR A 114 -1.40 -45.18 36.65
CA THR A 114 -1.14 -44.44 37.90
C THR A 114 -2.04 -43.20 37.96
N LEU A 115 -2.79 -42.99 39.05
CA LEU A 115 -3.57 -41.78 39.25
C LEU A 115 -2.65 -40.60 39.64
N LYS A 116 -2.67 -39.53 38.86
CA LYS A 116 -2.02 -38.24 39.14
C LYS A 116 -3.09 -37.15 39.28
N ILE A 117 -2.98 -36.30 40.30
CA ILE A 117 -3.97 -35.27 40.63
C ILE A 117 -3.27 -33.91 40.71
N LEU A 118 -3.67 -32.96 39.86
CA LEU A 118 -3.39 -31.53 40.05
C LEU A 118 -4.52 -30.90 40.87
N LYS A 119 -4.18 -30.33 42.02
CA LYS A 119 -5.11 -29.57 42.88
C LYS A 119 -4.39 -28.60 43.81
N ASN A 120 -5.14 -27.71 44.43
CA ASN A 120 -4.61 -26.74 45.37
C ASN A 120 -4.00 -27.37 46.63
N GLY A 121 -2.98 -26.70 47.17
CA GLY A 121 -2.27 -27.06 48.38
C GLY A 121 -1.45 -28.35 48.25
N ASN A 122 -1.21 -29.00 49.39
CA ASN A 122 -0.30 -30.15 49.53
C ASN A 122 -0.93 -31.51 49.17
N GLU A 123 -2.17 -31.52 48.66
CA GLU A 123 -2.86 -32.75 48.22
C GLU A 123 -2.67 -33.03 46.72
N SER A 124 -1.94 -32.17 45.99
CA SER A 124 -1.48 -32.45 44.63
C SER A 124 -0.52 -33.64 44.63
N THR A 125 -0.68 -34.58 43.68
CA THR A 125 0.27 -35.70 43.48
C THR A 125 1.19 -35.49 42.27
N VAL A 126 1.05 -34.33 41.60
CA VAL A 126 2.04 -33.75 40.68
C VAL A 126 2.71 -32.55 41.34
N THR A 127 3.98 -32.32 41.02
CA THR A 127 4.64 -31.04 41.29
C THR A 127 3.98 -29.99 40.41
N LYS A 128 3.64 -28.84 41.00
CA LYS A 128 2.87 -27.80 40.31
C LYS A 128 3.79 -26.87 39.54
N ILE A 129 3.35 -26.47 38.35
CA ILE A 129 3.81 -25.22 37.75
C ILE A 129 3.11 -24.10 38.53
N THR A 130 3.88 -23.14 39.05
CA THR A 130 3.35 -22.07 39.92
C THR A 130 3.26 -20.72 39.24
N GLU A 131 3.89 -20.57 38.08
CA GLU A 131 3.94 -19.34 37.29
C GLU A 131 4.31 -19.73 35.86
N ILE A 132 3.76 -19.02 34.87
CA ILE A 132 4.17 -19.09 33.46
C ILE A 132 4.54 -17.70 32.96
N TYR A 133 5.43 -17.66 31.96
CA TYR A 133 5.89 -16.47 31.27
C TYR A 133 5.56 -16.64 29.79
N THR A 134 5.00 -15.61 29.16
CA THR A 134 4.58 -15.67 27.74
C THR A 134 4.99 -14.42 26.96
N LYS A 135 4.91 -14.53 25.63
CA LYS A 135 5.03 -13.44 24.67
C LYS A 135 3.64 -13.02 24.23
N LEU A 136 3.02 -12.11 24.96
CA LEU A 136 1.62 -11.72 24.75
C LEU A 136 1.51 -10.62 23.69
N GLU A 137 0.67 -10.83 22.68
CA GLU A 137 0.18 -9.74 21.83
C GLU A 137 -1.03 -9.06 22.49
N VAL A 138 -1.11 -7.73 22.41
CA VAL A 138 -2.21 -6.96 23.03
C VAL A 138 -2.80 -6.00 21.99
N ASN A 139 -4.10 -6.13 21.70
CA ASN A 139 -4.81 -5.26 20.74
C ASN A 139 -4.10 -5.09 19.37
N GLY A 140 -3.43 -6.13 18.86
CA GLY A 140 -2.66 -6.07 17.61
C GLY A 140 -1.37 -5.24 17.66
N SER A 141 -0.89 -4.90 18.86
CA SER A 141 0.41 -4.24 19.07
C SER A 141 1.57 -5.24 19.04
N SER A 142 2.81 -4.74 18.91
CA SER A 142 4.03 -5.55 19.08
C SER A 142 3.99 -6.40 20.36
N PRO A 143 4.40 -7.68 20.30
CA PRO A 143 4.33 -8.57 21.46
C PRO A 143 5.15 -8.07 22.66
N VAL A 144 4.64 -8.29 23.86
CA VAL A 144 5.24 -7.89 25.15
C VAL A 144 5.52 -9.10 26.05
N PHE A 145 6.45 -8.93 26.98
CA PHE A 145 6.67 -9.90 28.05
C PHE A 145 5.49 -9.90 29.03
N TRP A 146 4.93 -11.08 29.31
CA TRP A 146 3.85 -11.25 30.27
C TRP A 146 4.13 -12.40 31.25
N ARG A 147 3.55 -12.31 32.45
CA ARG A 147 3.63 -13.34 33.50
C ARG A 147 2.30 -13.56 34.19
N SER A 148 1.99 -14.81 34.53
CA SER A 148 0.69 -15.19 35.11
C SER A 148 0.42 -14.68 36.54
N THR A 149 1.36 -13.95 37.12
CA THR A 149 1.17 -13.20 38.38
C THR A 149 0.71 -11.75 38.16
N GLY A 150 0.58 -11.32 36.91
CA GLY A 150 0.08 -10.00 36.52
C GLY A 150 -1.44 -9.79 36.73
N THR A 151 -1.95 -8.65 36.28
CA THR A 151 -3.36 -8.24 36.45
C THR A 151 -4.18 -8.20 35.16
N THR A 152 -3.57 -8.56 34.03
CA THR A 152 -4.19 -8.57 32.71
C THR A 152 -4.35 -10.02 32.28
N ASP A 153 -5.59 -10.48 32.10
CA ASP A 153 -5.88 -11.78 31.50
C ASP A 153 -5.54 -11.69 29.97
N PRO A 154 -4.86 -12.68 29.36
CA PRO A 154 -4.57 -12.68 27.91
C PRO A 154 -5.82 -12.72 27.03
N ASP A 155 -5.84 -11.97 25.93
CA ASP A 155 -6.96 -11.84 24.99
C ASP A 155 -6.58 -12.18 23.52
N ASN A 156 -5.33 -12.58 23.26
CA ASN A 156 -4.80 -12.89 21.92
C ASN A 156 -3.74 -14.03 22.00
N SER A 157 -2.93 -14.21 20.96
CA SER A 157 -1.75 -15.09 20.99
C SER A 157 -0.81 -14.76 22.16
N HIS A 158 -0.33 -15.81 22.84
CA HIS A 158 0.57 -15.70 23.98
C HIS A 158 1.49 -16.93 24.14
N ASP A 159 2.43 -17.09 23.20
CA ASP A 159 3.46 -18.13 23.20
C ASP A 159 4.13 -18.33 24.57
N LEU A 160 4.21 -19.57 25.06
CA LEU A 160 4.88 -19.91 26.31
C LEU A 160 6.42 -19.85 26.16
N ILE A 161 7.04 -18.79 26.70
CA ILE A 161 8.51 -18.59 26.70
C ILE A 161 9.21 -19.27 27.89
N GLY A 162 8.49 -19.54 28.97
CA GLY A 162 9.04 -20.20 30.16
C GLY A 162 8.01 -20.51 31.23
N PHE A 163 8.39 -21.33 32.21
CA PHE A 163 7.51 -21.74 33.31
C PHE A 163 8.29 -22.04 34.59
N LYS A 164 7.65 -21.89 35.76
CA LYS A 164 8.26 -22.11 37.07
C LYS A 164 7.80 -23.43 37.68
N PHE A 165 8.73 -24.38 37.81
CA PHE A 165 8.49 -25.74 38.31
C PHE A 165 9.46 -26.07 39.45
N ASN A 166 8.92 -26.57 40.56
CA ASN A 166 9.70 -26.86 41.78
C ASN A 166 10.56 -25.68 42.30
N GLY A 167 10.15 -24.44 42.02
CA GLY A 167 10.88 -23.21 42.36
C GLY A 167 11.92 -22.74 41.33
N ILE A 168 12.23 -23.57 40.33
CA ILE A 168 13.18 -23.27 39.23
C ILE A 168 12.39 -22.75 38.02
N VAL A 169 12.89 -21.72 37.35
CA VAL A 169 12.39 -21.25 36.05
C VAL A 169 13.05 -22.05 34.94
N TYR A 170 12.24 -22.67 34.09
CA TYR A 170 12.68 -23.33 32.86
C TYR A 170 12.25 -22.47 31.66
N SER A 171 13.17 -22.23 30.73
CA SER A 171 12.81 -21.62 29.44
C SER A 171 12.33 -22.68 28.46
N THR A 172 11.61 -22.28 27.41
CA THR A 172 11.09 -23.19 26.38
C THR A 172 11.85 -23.13 25.06
N GLY A 173 12.82 -22.22 24.90
CA GLY A 173 13.49 -22.01 23.62
C GLY A 173 12.69 -21.19 22.59
N VAL A 174 11.50 -20.70 22.96
CA VAL A 174 10.66 -19.82 22.13
C VAL A 174 11.27 -18.41 22.02
N ASP A 175 11.54 -17.77 23.16
CA ASP A 175 12.15 -16.44 23.22
C ASP A 175 12.97 -16.31 24.53
N ASP A 176 14.09 -17.06 24.57
CA ASP A 176 14.97 -17.07 25.74
C ASP A 176 15.60 -15.69 26.02
N ASP A 177 15.82 -14.88 24.97
CA ASP A 177 16.46 -13.57 25.08
C ASP A 177 15.49 -12.58 25.76
N MET A 178 14.20 -12.58 25.39
CA MET A 178 13.18 -11.82 26.12
C MET A 178 13.01 -12.33 27.55
N LEU A 179 12.92 -13.65 27.77
CA LEU A 179 12.77 -14.21 29.11
C LEU A 179 13.94 -13.85 30.03
N THR A 180 15.18 -14.04 29.57
CA THR A 180 16.38 -13.74 30.37
C THR A 180 16.58 -12.25 30.57
N THR A 181 16.27 -11.41 29.60
CA THR A 181 16.36 -9.94 29.74
C THR A 181 15.48 -9.47 30.91
N ASN A 182 14.20 -9.86 30.92
CA ASN A 182 13.24 -9.44 31.94
C ASN A 182 13.52 -10.06 33.32
N LEU A 183 13.90 -11.35 33.40
CA LEU A 183 14.15 -12.01 34.68
C LEU A 183 15.54 -11.79 35.28
N SER A 184 16.51 -11.23 34.53
CA SER A 184 17.90 -11.05 34.99
C SER A 184 18.08 -10.18 36.24
N SER A 185 17.09 -9.36 36.60
CA SER A 185 17.07 -8.58 37.85
C SER A 185 16.42 -9.29 39.04
N GLU A 186 15.68 -10.37 38.80
CA GLU A 186 14.89 -11.08 39.82
C GLU A 186 15.53 -12.39 40.30
N ILE A 187 16.24 -13.11 39.40
CA ILE A 187 16.87 -14.41 39.66
C ILE A 187 18.29 -14.49 39.09
N ASP A 188 19.13 -15.37 39.63
CA ASP A 188 20.42 -15.68 39.02
C ASP A 188 20.25 -16.61 37.81
N ILE A 189 20.16 -16.00 36.62
CA ILE A 189 20.08 -16.72 35.33
C ILE A 189 21.29 -17.62 35.02
N THR A 190 22.36 -17.58 35.82
CA THR A 190 23.51 -18.49 35.71
C THR A 190 23.47 -19.66 36.71
N SER A 191 22.52 -19.64 37.65
CA SER A 191 22.36 -20.66 38.69
C SER A 191 21.32 -21.71 38.31
N THR A 192 21.75 -22.96 38.13
CA THR A 192 20.86 -24.09 37.82
C THR A 192 19.89 -24.47 38.94
N SER A 193 19.92 -23.79 40.08
CA SER A 193 18.91 -23.92 41.14
C SER A 193 17.82 -22.83 41.08
N GLU A 194 17.90 -21.90 40.13
CA GLU A 194 16.94 -20.82 39.93
C GLU A 194 16.48 -20.72 38.47
N TYR A 195 17.39 -20.93 37.51
CA TYR A 195 17.10 -20.89 36.07
C TYR A 195 17.79 -22.04 35.33
N VAL A 196 17.06 -22.71 34.42
CA VAL A 196 17.60 -23.74 33.53
C VAL A 196 17.06 -23.55 32.12
N LYS A 197 17.94 -23.30 31.16
CA LYS A 197 17.59 -23.21 29.73
C LYS A 197 17.21 -24.59 29.17
N GLN A 198 16.08 -24.68 28.47
CA GLN A 198 15.61 -25.90 27.77
C GLN A 198 15.05 -25.54 26.37
N ASP A 199 14.75 -26.55 25.56
CA ASP A 199 14.05 -26.44 24.26
C ASP A 199 12.81 -27.34 24.36
N PHE A 200 11.63 -26.74 24.47
CA PHE A 200 10.34 -27.44 24.52
C PHE A 200 9.60 -27.21 23.21
N ARG A 201 8.89 -28.25 22.75
CA ARG A 201 8.12 -28.22 21.50
C ARG A 201 6.82 -28.97 21.68
N ALA A 202 5.74 -28.49 21.06
CA ALA A 202 4.53 -29.29 20.96
C ALA A 202 4.80 -30.57 20.16
N TYR A 203 4.19 -31.65 20.61
CA TYR A 203 4.09 -32.84 19.81
C TYR A 203 3.15 -32.57 18.64
N SER A 204 3.64 -32.79 17.43
CA SER A 204 2.80 -32.87 16.25
C SER A 204 2.07 -34.22 16.17
N THR A 205 0.97 -34.24 15.42
CA THR A 205 0.13 -35.42 15.21
C THR A 205 -0.30 -35.54 13.75
N ASN A 206 -0.33 -36.76 13.21
CA ASN A 206 -0.89 -37.01 11.87
C ASN A 206 -2.43 -37.13 11.87
N GLY A 207 -3.08 -36.70 12.94
CA GLY A 207 -4.53 -36.49 13.01
C GLY A 207 -5.18 -37.00 14.29
N ILE A 208 -6.26 -36.32 14.69
CA ILE A 208 -7.08 -36.69 15.84
C ILE A 208 -8.15 -37.69 15.39
N SER A 209 -8.20 -38.85 16.05
CA SER A 209 -9.26 -39.84 15.84
C SER A 209 -10.47 -39.57 16.74
N GLY A 210 -11.66 -39.91 16.27
CA GLY A 210 -12.94 -39.61 16.93
C GLY A 210 -13.80 -38.65 16.12
N ASN A 211 -15.04 -38.42 16.56
CA ASN A 211 -15.97 -37.50 15.90
C ASN A 211 -16.30 -36.33 16.82
N VAL A 212 -16.41 -35.11 16.28
CA VAL A 212 -16.93 -33.94 17.02
C VAL A 212 -18.45 -34.02 17.16
N HIS A 213 -18.96 -33.34 18.20
CA HIS A 213 -20.37 -32.99 18.33
C HIS A 213 -20.51 -31.52 18.74
N SER A 214 -21.74 -30.99 18.72
CA SER A 214 -22.09 -29.58 18.95
C SER A 214 -21.79 -28.97 20.34
N SER A 215 -20.87 -29.55 21.10
CA SER A 215 -20.31 -28.99 22.34
C SER A 215 -18.79 -29.17 22.39
N ASN A 216 -18.17 -29.50 21.25
CA ASN A 216 -16.75 -29.35 21.00
C ASN A 216 -16.53 -27.98 20.37
N TYR A 217 -15.52 -27.28 20.86
CA TYR A 217 -15.17 -25.95 20.38
C TYR A 217 -13.70 -25.92 19.99
N ILE A 218 -13.42 -25.26 18.87
CA ILE A 218 -12.13 -24.59 18.68
C ILE A 218 -12.21 -23.29 19.49
N VAL A 219 -11.10 -22.87 20.08
CA VAL A 219 -11.03 -21.64 20.88
C VAL A 219 -9.86 -20.78 20.43
N THR A 220 -10.03 -19.47 20.48
CA THR A 220 -9.00 -18.45 20.22
C THR A 220 -9.18 -17.31 21.22
N GLY A 221 -8.16 -16.47 21.43
CA GLY A 221 -8.32 -15.23 22.18
C GLY A 221 -9.40 -14.31 21.57
N ASP A 222 -10.10 -13.55 22.42
CA ASP A 222 -11.20 -12.60 22.11
C ASP A 222 -10.79 -11.57 21.01
N TRP A 223 -9.49 -11.24 20.90
CA TRP A 223 -8.99 -10.31 19.88
C TRP A 223 -8.45 -10.96 18.59
N VAL A 224 -8.37 -12.29 18.48
CA VAL A 224 -7.80 -12.97 17.29
C VAL A 224 -8.60 -12.68 16.01
N ASP A 225 -9.89 -12.37 16.15
CA ASP A 225 -10.76 -12.00 15.03
C ASP A 225 -10.89 -10.48 14.80
N GLY A 226 -10.32 -9.68 15.70
CA GLY A 226 -10.34 -8.21 15.72
C GLY A 226 -11.54 -7.57 16.44
N ILE A 227 -12.33 -8.33 17.21
CA ILE A 227 -13.57 -7.84 17.84
C ILE A 227 -13.69 -8.29 19.30
N ILE A 228 -13.36 -7.42 20.27
CA ILE A 228 -13.66 -7.70 21.69
C ILE A 228 -15.18 -7.82 21.89
N GLY A 229 -15.64 -9.02 22.22
CA GLY A 229 -16.99 -9.32 22.67
C GLY A 229 -18.05 -9.34 21.56
N GLU A 230 -18.55 -10.53 21.26
CA GLU A 230 -19.37 -10.81 20.07
C GLU A 230 -20.88 -10.51 20.16
N GLY A 231 -21.45 -9.89 19.12
CA GLY A 231 -22.90 -9.78 18.92
C GLY A 231 -23.50 -10.72 17.86
N SER A 232 -22.73 -11.64 17.29
CA SER A 232 -23.05 -12.34 16.03
C SER A 232 -22.95 -13.86 16.15
N THR A 233 -23.78 -14.61 15.40
CA THR A 233 -23.62 -16.07 15.25
C THR A 233 -22.79 -16.45 14.01
N THR A 234 -22.47 -15.50 13.14
CA THR A 234 -21.81 -15.73 11.84
C THR A 234 -20.35 -15.33 11.89
N ILE A 235 -19.46 -16.32 11.78
CA ILE A 235 -18.01 -16.13 11.73
C ILE A 235 -17.64 -15.39 10.44
N ASN A 236 -17.10 -14.18 10.59
CA ASN A 236 -16.69 -13.34 9.47
C ASN A 236 -15.17 -13.32 9.25
N SER A 237 -14.35 -13.49 10.29
CA SER A 237 -12.90 -13.54 10.17
C SER A 237 -12.42 -14.69 9.27
N ASN A 238 -11.50 -14.37 8.35
CA ASN A 238 -10.86 -15.36 7.49
C ASN A 238 -9.75 -16.15 8.22
N VAL A 239 -9.22 -15.60 9.32
CA VAL A 239 -8.25 -16.28 10.20
C VAL A 239 -8.91 -17.42 10.96
N ILE A 240 -10.16 -17.25 11.39
CA ILE A 240 -10.94 -18.28 12.08
C ILE A 240 -11.58 -19.28 11.11
N LYS A 241 -12.11 -18.81 9.96
CA LYS A 241 -12.73 -19.69 8.96
C LYS A 241 -11.74 -20.73 8.49
N GLY A 242 -12.12 -22.00 8.62
CA GLY A 242 -11.33 -23.12 8.11
C GLY A 242 -10.29 -23.67 9.08
N LEU A 243 -10.04 -23.03 10.24
CA LEU A 243 -9.22 -23.63 11.30
C LEU A 243 -9.68 -25.05 11.59
N THR A 244 -8.72 -25.96 11.70
CA THR A 244 -8.97 -27.35 12.07
C THR A 244 -8.52 -27.61 13.50
N ALA A 245 -8.93 -28.77 14.00
CA ALA A 245 -8.43 -29.30 15.26
C ALA A 245 -6.91 -29.61 15.26
N TYR A 246 -6.25 -29.60 14.10
CA TYR A 246 -4.79 -29.77 14.03
C TYR A 246 -4.09 -28.43 14.28
N ASP A 247 -4.52 -27.39 13.57
CA ASP A 247 -3.81 -26.11 13.49
C ASP A 247 -3.66 -25.49 14.89
N VAL A 248 -4.78 -25.43 15.63
CA VAL A 248 -4.86 -24.83 16.98
C VAL A 248 -4.24 -25.67 18.10
N ILE A 249 -3.73 -26.90 17.83
CA ILE A 249 -3.00 -27.69 18.86
C ILE A 249 -1.49 -27.78 18.63
N THR A 250 -1.01 -27.08 17.60
CA THR A 250 0.42 -26.94 17.26
C THR A 250 0.74 -25.50 16.88
N ASP A 251 -0.02 -24.55 17.41
CA ASP A 251 0.00 -23.14 17.04
C ASP A 251 1.12 -22.36 17.77
N GLY A 252 1.57 -21.26 17.16
CA GLY A 252 2.66 -20.44 17.68
C GLY A 252 4.07 -21.05 17.52
N VAL A 253 5.06 -20.36 18.11
CA VAL A 253 6.47 -20.73 17.99
C VAL A 253 6.74 -22.01 18.78
N ASN A 254 7.41 -22.98 18.14
CA ASN A 254 7.54 -24.36 18.63
C ASN A 254 6.19 -25.06 18.92
N GLY A 255 5.07 -24.52 18.46
CA GLY A 255 3.71 -24.98 18.74
C GLY A 255 3.23 -24.70 20.18
N LEU A 256 3.81 -23.70 20.87
CA LEU A 256 3.57 -23.43 22.28
C LEU A 256 2.66 -22.22 22.56
N ASP A 257 1.79 -21.83 21.64
CA ASP A 257 0.75 -20.84 21.95
C ASP A 257 -0.27 -21.42 22.93
N LEU A 258 -0.70 -20.58 23.87
CA LEU A 258 -1.79 -20.86 24.82
C LEU A 258 -3.08 -20.13 24.43
N GLY A 259 -3.02 -19.21 23.46
CA GLY A 259 -4.13 -18.40 22.95
C GLY A 259 -5.05 -19.10 21.95
N THR A 260 -4.74 -20.33 21.54
CA THR A 260 -5.64 -21.17 20.73
C THR A 260 -5.72 -22.61 21.28
N GLY A 261 -6.75 -23.36 20.88
CA GLY A 261 -6.87 -24.77 21.28
C GLY A 261 -8.24 -25.40 21.04
N ILE A 262 -8.49 -26.52 21.74
CA ILE A 262 -9.75 -27.29 21.64
C ILE A 262 -10.29 -27.60 23.02
N THR A 263 -11.61 -27.55 23.17
CA THR A 263 -12.30 -27.92 24.41
C THR A 263 -13.24 -29.13 24.26
N ASN A 264 -13.51 -29.77 25.41
CA ASN A 264 -14.43 -30.89 25.61
C ASN A 264 -14.12 -32.14 24.77
N PHE A 265 -12.85 -32.49 24.52
CA PHE A 265 -12.49 -33.72 23.81
C PHE A 265 -13.27 -34.93 24.37
N ASN A 266 -14.08 -35.57 23.53
CA ASN A 266 -15.02 -36.59 24.01
C ASN A 266 -14.34 -37.92 24.33
N GLN A 267 -15.03 -38.83 25.03
CA GLN A 267 -14.51 -40.14 25.46
C GLN A 267 -14.19 -41.14 24.32
N THR A 268 -14.35 -40.73 23.05
CA THR A 268 -13.90 -41.49 21.87
C THR A 268 -12.76 -40.80 21.13
N ALA A 269 -12.34 -39.62 21.57
CA ALA A 269 -11.19 -38.92 21.04
C ALA A 269 -9.90 -39.58 21.52
N SER A 270 -9.06 -39.98 20.57
CA SER A 270 -7.70 -40.42 20.84
C SER A 270 -6.74 -39.77 19.88
N ILE A 271 -5.67 -39.21 20.43
CA ILE A 271 -4.62 -38.50 19.70
C ILE A 271 -3.34 -39.30 19.83
N LYS A 272 -2.71 -39.61 18.70
CA LYS A 272 -1.37 -40.19 18.62
C LYS A 272 -0.39 -39.06 18.30
N PHE A 273 0.58 -38.85 19.18
CA PHE A 273 1.60 -37.82 19.11
C PHE A 273 2.96 -38.51 18.98
N PHE A 274 3.75 -38.21 17.95
CA PHE A 274 5.05 -38.89 17.77
C PHE A 274 6.03 -38.52 18.88
N SER A 275 6.89 -39.45 19.30
CA SER A 275 7.83 -39.29 20.43
C SER A 275 9.04 -40.22 20.25
N GLY A 276 9.52 -40.35 19.02
CA GLY A 276 10.63 -41.25 18.67
C GLY A 276 11.98 -40.81 19.23
N ASN A 277 12.95 -41.71 19.20
CA ASN A 277 14.35 -41.46 19.59
C ASN A 277 14.51 -40.95 21.04
N GLY A 278 13.86 -41.63 21.98
CA GLY A 278 13.94 -41.33 23.41
C GLY A 278 15.35 -41.48 23.98
N GLN A 279 15.81 -40.46 24.71
CA GLN A 279 17.19 -40.31 25.16
C GLN A 279 17.40 -40.86 26.58
N PRO A 280 18.29 -41.84 26.80
CA PRO A 280 18.61 -42.34 28.14
C PRO A 280 19.20 -41.30 29.09
N GLY A 281 19.67 -40.15 28.58
CA GLY A 281 20.25 -39.06 29.36
C GLY A 281 19.24 -38.20 30.14
N ALA A 282 17.98 -38.15 29.71
CA ALA A 282 16.91 -37.42 30.41
C ALA A 282 16.36 -38.17 31.64
N ILE A 283 16.78 -39.42 31.87
CA ILE A 283 16.31 -40.21 33.00
C ILE A 283 17.14 -39.87 34.25
N GLY A 284 16.50 -39.25 35.24
CA GLY A 284 17.08 -38.96 36.55
C GLY A 284 17.76 -37.59 36.69
N ASP A 285 17.45 -36.62 35.82
CA ASP A 285 18.03 -35.26 35.85
C ASP A 285 17.19 -34.21 36.62
N ASP A 286 15.97 -34.60 37.07
CA ASP A 286 14.95 -33.78 37.73
C ASP A 286 14.37 -32.62 36.89
N ILE A 287 14.61 -32.62 35.58
CA ILE A 287 14.01 -31.70 34.61
C ILE A 287 12.66 -32.27 34.13
N PRO A 288 11.63 -31.43 33.84
CA PRO A 288 10.41 -31.89 33.18
C PRO A 288 10.64 -32.35 31.74
N ASP A 289 10.01 -33.47 31.36
CA ASP A 289 10.06 -34.03 30.01
C ASP A 289 8.78 -33.79 29.21
N LEU A 290 7.67 -33.55 29.90
CA LEU A 290 6.32 -33.45 29.34
C LEU A 290 5.56 -32.29 29.97
N LEU A 291 5.00 -31.40 29.16
CA LEU A 291 4.05 -30.37 29.55
C LEU A 291 2.66 -30.68 28.97
N ILE A 292 1.63 -30.46 29.78
CA ILE A 292 0.22 -30.66 29.42
C ILE A 292 -0.53 -29.37 29.78
N SER A 293 -1.10 -28.66 28.80
CA SER A 293 -1.94 -27.49 29.07
C SER A 293 -3.40 -27.89 29.31
N GLN A 294 -4.11 -27.04 30.05
CA GLN A 294 -5.53 -27.14 30.34
C GLN A 294 -6.13 -25.72 30.33
N ILE A 295 -6.83 -25.38 29.23
CA ILE A 295 -7.22 -23.99 28.90
C ILE A 295 -8.70 -23.66 29.18
N ALA A 296 -9.50 -24.61 29.67
CA ALA A 296 -10.92 -24.39 29.97
C ALA A 296 -11.35 -24.94 31.34
N GLN A 297 -12.52 -25.58 31.41
CA GLN A 297 -13.08 -26.09 32.67
C GLN A 297 -12.75 -27.57 32.84
N PRO A 298 -11.75 -27.94 33.65
CA PRO A 298 -11.38 -29.33 33.85
C PRO A 298 -12.49 -30.08 34.61
N GLY A 299 -12.58 -31.40 34.45
CA GLY A 299 -13.55 -32.19 35.21
C GLY A 299 -13.29 -33.69 35.30
N GLY A 300 -13.18 -34.34 34.14
CA GLY A 300 -12.92 -35.76 34.00
C GLY A 300 -11.46 -36.17 34.27
N THR A 301 -11.09 -37.34 33.76
CA THR A 301 -9.70 -37.82 33.82
C THR A 301 -9.24 -38.29 32.45
N ASP A 302 -8.14 -37.72 31.97
CA ASP A 302 -7.49 -38.14 30.73
C ASP A 302 -6.45 -39.22 31.03
N VAL A 303 -6.20 -40.10 30.06
CA VAL A 303 -5.15 -41.13 30.18
C VAL A 303 -4.07 -40.88 29.13
N TYR A 304 -2.85 -40.68 29.62
CA TYR A 304 -1.65 -40.49 28.82
C TYR A 304 -0.78 -41.74 28.93
N TYR A 305 -0.22 -42.22 27.82
CA TYR A 305 0.77 -43.31 27.83
C TYR A 305 1.70 -43.27 26.63
N TYR A 306 2.97 -43.58 26.87
CA TYR A 306 3.94 -43.84 25.82
C TYR A 306 3.77 -45.26 25.28
N ALA A 307 4.07 -45.44 23.99
CA ALA A 307 4.02 -46.72 23.30
C ALA A 307 5.19 -46.90 22.32
N ASP A 308 5.50 -48.15 21.97
CA ASP A 308 6.46 -48.51 20.92
C ASP A 308 5.82 -48.51 19.51
N GLU A 309 6.60 -48.89 18.50
CA GLU A 309 6.18 -48.90 17.09
C GLU A 309 5.00 -49.86 16.81
N GLU A 310 4.89 -50.96 17.58
CA GLU A 310 3.78 -51.92 17.53
C GLU A 310 2.56 -51.45 18.37
N GLY A 311 2.71 -50.35 19.10
CA GLY A 311 1.70 -49.75 19.98
C GLY A 311 1.68 -50.32 21.40
N ASN A 312 2.66 -51.15 21.78
CA ASN A 312 2.74 -51.71 23.14
C ASN A 312 3.07 -50.59 24.11
N VAL A 313 2.36 -50.53 25.25
CA VAL A 313 2.65 -49.54 26.30
C VAL A 313 4.12 -49.64 26.72
N VAL A 314 4.83 -48.52 26.79
CA VAL A 314 6.17 -48.40 27.37
C VAL A 314 6.05 -47.68 28.72
N GLY A 315 6.61 -48.27 29.78
CA GLY A 315 6.42 -47.81 31.15
C GLY A 315 5.02 -48.17 31.68
N ARG A 316 4.28 -47.16 32.14
CA ARG A 316 2.98 -47.25 32.80
C ARG A 316 2.13 -46.02 32.45
N PRO A 317 0.84 -46.18 32.10
CA PRO A 317 -0.04 -45.06 31.80
C PRO A 317 -0.23 -44.14 33.02
N ILE A 318 -0.41 -42.84 32.79
CA ILE A 318 -0.86 -41.89 33.80
C ILE A 318 -2.32 -41.54 33.53
N LYS A 319 -3.16 -41.66 34.56
CA LYS A 319 -4.52 -41.14 34.58
C LYS A 319 -4.48 -39.80 35.30
N LEU A 320 -4.53 -38.72 34.55
CA LEU A 320 -4.44 -37.36 35.07
C LEU A 320 -5.84 -36.86 35.45
N GLN A 321 -5.97 -36.31 36.66
CA GLN A 321 -7.13 -35.56 37.11
C GLN A 321 -6.69 -34.12 37.41
N ILE A 322 -7.27 -33.15 36.72
CA ILE A 322 -7.16 -31.74 37.11
C ILE A 322 -8.45 -31.39 37.85
N VAL A 323 -8.35 -30.91 39.09
CA VAL A 323 -9.52 -30.59 39.90
C VAL A 323 -9.96 -29.16 39.62
N ASP A 324 -11.22 -28.97 39.24
CA ASP A 324 -11.77 -27.63 39.06
C ASP A 324 -11.84 -26.87 40.39
N GLN A 325 -11.02 -25.82 40.48
CA GLN A 325 -10.93 -24.91 41.62
C GLN A 325 -10.66 -23.50 41.05
N GLY A 326 -11.63 -22.59 41.18
CA GLY A 326 -11.56 -21.23 40.60
C GLY A 326 -10.64 -20.24 41.32
N SER A 327 -9.73 -20.70 42.17
CA SER A 327 -8.63 -19.91 42.78
C SER A 327 -7.68 -20.85 43.51
N GLY A 328 -6.42 -20.43 43.71
CA GLY A 328 -5.41 -21.15 44.49
C GLY A 328 -4.14 -21.46 43.68
N ASP A 329 -3.19 -22.15 44.30
CA ASP A 329 -1.84 -22.40 43.79
C ASP A 329 -1.74 -23.53 42.73
N ALA A 330 -2.87 -23.93 42.14
CA ALA A 330 -2.97 -24.76 40.95
C ALA A 330 -3.69 -24.06 39.77
N LEU A 331 -4.12 -22.81 39.95
CA LEU A 331 -4.59 -21.91 38.90
C LEU A 331 -3.43 -20.99 38.50
N LEU A 332 -3.14 -20.86 37.21
CA LEU A 332 -2.08 -19.97 36.73
C LEU A 332 -2.61 -18.57 36.47
N THR A 333 -3.64 -18.46 35.63
CA THR A 333 -4.32 -17.20 35.25
C THR A 333 -5.76 -17.52 34.84
N ASN A 334 -6.55 -16.51 34.48
CA ASN A 334 -7.57 -16.71 33.46
C ASN A 334 -7.09 -16.09 32.14
N TRP A 335 -7.87 -16.31 31.08
CA TRP A 335 -7.70 -15.67 29.77
C TRP A 335 -9.09 -15.47 29.16
N ASP A 336 -9.21 -14.46 28.30
CA ASP A 336 -10.44 -14.07 27.61
C ASP A 336 -10.42 -14.60 26.16
N LEU A 337 -11.51 -15.23 25.74
CA LEU A 337 -11.55 -16.05 24.52
C LEU A 337 -12.95 -16.17 23.90
N ASP A 338 -12.93 -16.60 22.64
CA ASP A 338 -14.10 -16.98 21.86
C ASP A 338 -14.25 -18.50 21.73
N LEU A 339 -15.50 -18.97 21.66
CA LEU A 339 -15.84 -20.40 21.51
C LEU A 339 -16.50 -20.68 20.16
N PHE A 340 -15.87 -21.52 19.33
CA PHE A 340 -16.34 -21.84 17.98
C PHE A 340 -16.89 -23.25 17.84
N ASN A 341 -18.20 -23.39 17.67
CA ASN A 341 -18.89 -24.68 17.65
C ASN A 341 -18.52 -25.54 16.43
N MET A 342 -18.20 -26.82 16.69
CA MET A 342 -18.02 -27.86 15.67
C MET A 342 -19.18 -28.88 15.69
N TYR A 343 -20.18 -28.73 14.82
CA TYR A 343 -21.43 -29.51 14.92
C TYR A 343 -21.30 -31.04 14.75
N SER A 344 -20.59 -31.51 13.72
CA SER A 344 -20.46 -32.93 13.37
C SER A 344 -19.38 -33.18 12.33
N GLY A 345 -18.60 -34.26 12.48
CA GLY A 345 -17.53 -34.64 11.56
C GLY A 345 -16.42 -35.40 12.30
N SER A 346 -15.32 -35.71 11.61
CA SER A 346 -14.07 -36.14 12.28
C SER A 346 -13.35 -34.91 12.84
N TYR A 347 -12.69 -35.01 14.01
CA TYR A 347 -11.87 -33.90 14.53
C TYR A 347 -10.87 -33.40 13.48
N ALA A 348 -10.18 -34.31 12.79
CA ALA A 348 -9.16 -33.99 11.79
C ALA A 348 -9.64 -33.18 10.56
N THR A 349 -10.94 -33.00 10.36
CA THR A 349 -11.51 -32.26 9.21
C THR A 349 -12.67 -31.34 9.59
N SER A 350 -12.94 -31.18 10.89
CA SER A 350 -14.01 -30.31 11.37
C SER A 350 -13.48 -28.90 11.57
N THR A 351 -14.26 -27.92 11.12
CA THR A 351 -13.89 -26.50 11.15
C THR A 351 -15.01 -25.69 11.81
N PRO A 352 -14.73 -24.49 12.37
CA PRO A 352 -15.72 -23.60 12.96
C PRO A 352 -16.98 -23.43 12.11
N LYS A 353 -18.16 -23.37 12.75
CA LYS A 353 -19.46 -23.22 12.06
C LYS A 353 -20.26 -22.00 12.54
N GLN A 354 -20.20 -21.71 13.82
CA GLN A 354 -20.77 -20.52 14.45
C GLN A 354 -20.00 -20.25 15.75
N TYR A 355 -20.11 -19.04 16.24
CA TYR A 355 -19.77 -18.74 17.63
C TYR A 355 -20.78 -19.35 18.60
N ASP A 356 -20.35 -19.67 19.83
CA ASP A 356 -21.21 -20.22 20.89
C ASP A 356 -21.75 -19.12 21.81
N LEU A 357 -22.69 -18.33 21.29
CA LEU A 357 -23.37 -17.28 22.06
C LEU A 357 -24.20 -17.88 23.21
N ASN A 358 -23.56 -18.06 24.37
CA ASN A 358 -24.19 -18.59 25.57
C ASN A 358 -25.24 -17.58 26.09
N SER A 359 -26.52 -17.96 26.00
CA SER A 359 -27.67 -17.04 26.05
C SER A 359 -27.99 -16.45 27.43
N TYR A 360 -27.01 -16.36 28.33
CA TYR A 360 -27.16 -15.96 29.73
C TYR A 360 -26.46 -14.64 30.09
N TYR A 361 -25.53 -14.16 29.26
CA TYR A 361 -24.73 -12.96 29.52
C TYR A 361 -24.92 -11.93 28.40
N THR A 362 -24.92 -10.64 28.76
CA THR A 362 -25.21 -9.51 27.85
C THR A 362 -24.02 -8.56 27.68
N SER A 363 -22.82 -9.09 27.90
CA SER A 363 -21.51 -8.46 27.79
C SER A 363 -20.55 -9.63 27.53
N TYR A 364 -19.86 -9.60 26.40
CA TYR A 364 -19.58 -10.83 25.64
C TYR A 364 -18.15 -11.37 25.71
N SER A 365 -17.33 -11.01 26.70
CA SER A 365 -16.07 -11.73 26.92
C SER A 365 -16.32 -13.01 27.72
N GLU A 366 -15.82 -14.15 27.24
CA GLU A 366 -15.82 -15.41 28.00
C GLU A 366 -14.44 -15.67 28.61
N THR A 367 -14.38 -15.64 29.94
CA THR A 367 -13.13 -15.86 30.69
C THR A 367 -12.99 -17.31 31.12
N ARG A 368 -11.87 -17.99 30.82
CA ARG A 368 -11.59 -19.39 31.23
C ARG A 368 -10.32 -19.54 32.07
N PRO A 369 -10.27 -20.50 33.01
CA PRO A 369 -9.12 -20.69 33.90
C PRO A 369 -8.01 -21.55 33.27
N LEU A 370 -6.80 -20.99 33.14
CA LEU A 370 -5.64 -21.67 32.57
C LEU A 370 -4.83 -22.41 33.64
N ARG A 371 -4.47 -23.67 33.36
CA ARG A 371 -3.64 -24.54 34.21
C ARG A 371 -2.66 -25.34 33.36
N MET A 372 -1.54 -25.74 33.95
CA MET A 372 -0.57 -26.61 33.29
C MET A 372 0.00 -27.66 34.25
N VAL A 373 0.38 -28.81 33.70
CA VAL A 373 1.05 -29.89 34.43
C VAL A 373 2.38 -30.19 33.76
N ALA A 374 3.44 -30.27 34.55
CA ALA A 374 4.75 -30.80 34.15
C ALA A 374 4.93 -32.21 34.75
N LEU A 375 5.43 -33.15 33.95
CA LEU A 375 5.74 -34.52 34.32
C LEU A 375 7.12 -34.92 33.83
N LYS A 376 7.74 -35.88 34.52
CA LYS A 376 8.98 -36.52 34.08
C LYS A 376 8.72 -37.92 33.55
N LEU A 377 9.61 -38.48 32.76
CA LEU A 377 9.49 -39.82 32.19
C LEU A 377 9.38 -40.91 33.28
N GLU A 378 10.00 -40.72 34.45
CA GLU A 378 9.91 -41.70 35.54
C GLU A 378 8.54 -41.70 36.25
N ASP A 379 7.71 -40.65 36.07
CA ASP A 379 6.30 -40.67 36.53
C ASP A 379 5.48 -41.70 35.74
N PHE A 380 5.85 -41.95 34.48
CA PHE A 380 5.36 -43.05 33.65
C PHE A 380 6.13 -44.36 33.91
N GLY A 381 7.05 -44.41 34.87
CA GLY A 381 7.90 -45.58 35.10
C GLY A 381 8.80 -45.95 33.93
N ILE A 382 9.13 -44.99 33.05
CA ILE A 382 10.12 -45.15 31.98
C ILE A 382 11.52 -45.08 32.59
N SER A 383 12.49 -45.73 31.93
CA SER A 383 13.84 -45.94 32.43
C SER A 383 14.89 -45.92 31.33
N GLY A 384 16.14 -45.61 31.70
CA GLY A 384 17.30 -45.70 30.80
C GLY A 384 17.86 -47.12 30.64
N ASP A 385 17.26 -48.13 31.28
CA ASP A 385 17.76 -49.51 31.27
C ASP A 385 17.28 -50.27 30.02
N SER A 386 18.16 -50.34 29.02
CA SER A 386 17.95 -51.11 27.78
C SER A 386 17.66 -52.61 27.97
N SER A 387 17.89 -53.19 29.16
CA SER A 387 17.54 -54.57 29.44
C SER A 387 16.06 -54.79 29.79
N ASN A 388 15.31 -53.72 30.08
CA ASN A 388 13.87 -53.75 30.35
C ASN A 388 13.09 -53.13 29.17
N SER A 389 12.85 -53.93 28.13
CA SER A 389 12.15 -53.46 26.90
C SER A 389 10.79 -52.81 27.17
N ASN A 390 10.08 -53.26 28.20
CA ASN A 390 8.76 -52.75 28.58
C ASN A 390 8.80 -51.36 29.24
N ALA A 391 9.98 -50.81 29.52
CA ALA A 391 10.16 -49.50 30.14
C ALA A 391 11.36 -48.71 29.59
N TYR A 392 12.05 -49.19 28.55
CA TYR A 392 13.22 -48.52 28.01
C TYR A 392 12.82 -47.31 27.16
N VAL A 393 13.35 -46.13 27.50
CA VAL A 393 13.05 -44.86 26.81
C VAL A 393 13.35 -44.90 25.31
N GLY A 394 14.39 -45.64 24.89
CA GLY A 394 14.74 -45.79 23.47
C GLY A 394 13.77 -46.65 22.64
N ASN A 395 12.79 -47.32 23.28
CA ASN A 395 11.72 -48.04 22.58
C ASN A 395 10.47 -47.17 22.36
N VAL A 396 10.42 -45.96 22.91
CA VAL A 396 9.27 -45.07 22.73
C VAL A 396 9.21 -44.59 21.27
N ASN A 397 8.06 -44.80 20.64
CA ASN A 397 7.71 -44.30 19.31
C ASN A 397 6.80 -43.09 19.39
N ASN A 398 5.88 -43.07 20.37
CA ASN A 398 4.82 -42.09 20.47
C ASN A 398 4.21 -42.01 21.88
N ILE A 399 3.66 -40.85 22.24
CA ILE A 399 2.71 -40.69 23.33
C ILE A 399 1.27 -40.70 22.77
N ASN A 400 0.33 -41.15 23.60
CA ASN A 400 -1.08 -41.24 23.25
C ASN A 400 -1.88 -40.54 24.33
N MET A 401 -2.84 -39.73 23.91
CA MET A 401 -3.89 -39.19 24.78
C MET A 401 -5.20 -39.92 24.51
N MET A 402 -5.90 -40.27 25.58
CA MET A 402 -7.29 -40.74 25.55
C MET A 402 -8.11 -39.84 26.47
N ALA A 403 -9.01 -39.06 25.87
CA ALA A 403 -9.73 -38.01 26.59
C ALA A 403 -10.81 -38.58 27.51
N GLY A 404 -10.99 -37.95 28.67
CA GLY A 404 -12.01 -38.29 29.66
C GLY A 404 -13.41 -37.77 29.34
N GLY A 405 -13.58 -36.98 28.27
CA GLY A 405 -14.79 -36.23 27.96
C GLY A 405 -14.73 -34.73 28.27
N SER A 406 -13.59 -34.25 28.80
CA SER A 406 -13.34 -32.86 29.19
C SER A 406 -11.83 -32.57 29.17
N SER A 407 -11.16 -32.99 28.09
CA SER A 407 -9.78 -32.56 27.85
C SER A 407 -9.86 -31.28 27.03
N ASP A 408 -9.15 -30.25 27.48
CA ASP A 408 -9.21 -28.89 26.94
C ASP A 408 -7.79 -28.40 26.75
N MET A 409 -7.23 -28.57 25.55
CA MET A 409 -5.79 -28.52 25.31
C MET A 409 -5.47 -27.46 24.27
N ALA A 410 -4.48 -26.62 24.59
CA ALA A 410 -3.74 -25.84 23.60
C ALA A 410 -2.59 -26.67 23.01
N PHE A 411 -1.85 -27.43 23.82
CA PHE A 411 -0.82 -28.33 23.32
C PHE A 411 -0.45 -29.42 24.34
N LEU A 412 0.23 -30.45 23.82
CA LEU A 412 1.01 -31.40 24.59
C LEU A 412 2.46 -31.24 24.15
N ALA A 413 3.38 -30.85 25.03
CA ALA A 413 4.75 -30.51 24.66
C ALA A 413 5.80 -31.40 25.34
N TYR A 414 6.92 -31.61 24.66
CA TYR A 414 8.05 -32.40 25.14
C TYR A 414 9.32 -31.57 25.26
N ASN A 415 10.21 -31.99 26.16
CA ASN A 415 11.58 -31.48 26.19
C ASN A 415 12.40 -32.18 25.10
N LYS A 416 13.05 -31.42 24.23
CA LYS A 416 13.91 -31.93 23.16
C LYS A 416 15.12 -32.72 23.69
N SER A 417 15.56 -32.47 24.93
CA SER A 417 16.59 -33.30 25.57
C SER A 417 16.15 -34.75 25.79
N ALA A 418 14.84 -34.98 25.93
CA ALA A 418 14.24 -36.29 26.16
C ALA A 418 13.91 -37.05 24.87
N PHE A 419 13.54 -36.35 23.79
CA PHE A 419 13.18 -36.94 22.50
C PHE A 419 13.76 -36.16 21.32
N GLU A 420 14.55 -36.83 20.48
CA GLU A 420 15.07 -36.27 19.23
C GLU A 420 14.15 -36.62 18.05
N ILE A 421 12.96 -36.01 18.03
CA ILE A 421 11.94 -36.28 17.00
C ILE A 421 12.39 -35.69 15.66
N LYS A 422 12.41 -36.51 14.60
CA LYS A 422 12.77 -36.11 13.23
C LYS A 422 11.64 -35.39 12.49
N ALA A 423 10.95 -34.50 13.20
CA ALA A 423 9.93 -33.61 12.64
C ALA A 423 10.58 -32.48 11.81
N PRO A 424 9.82 -31.79 10.94
CA PRO A 424 10.32 -30.64 10.21
C PRO A 424 10.64 -29.45 11.13
N VAL A 425 11.64 -28.66 10.74
CA VAL A 425 11.94 -27.31 11.22
C VAL A 425 12.04 -26.37 10.02
N ALA A 426 11.65 -25.11 10.17
CA ALA A 426 11.72 -24.13 9.09
C ALA A 426 12.09 -22.74 9.62
N ASP A 427 12.73 -21.97 8.76
CA ASP A 427 13.01 -20.55 9.00
C ASP A 427 11.72 -19.73 8.86
N ALA A 428 11.58 -18.68 9.68
CA ALA A 428 10.47 -17.74 9.58
C ALA A 428 10.46 -17.05 8.21
N LEU A 429 9.28 -16.95 7.59
CA LEU A 429 9.08 -16.25 6.33
C LEU A 429 9.04 -14.73 6.55
N LEU A 430 9.47 -13.97 5.55
CA LEU A 430 9.48 -12.51 5.62
C LEU A 430 8.16 -11.94 5.09
N PRO A 431 7.44 -11.13 5.89
CA PRO A 431 6.32 -10.32 5.40
C PRO A 431 6.69 -9.54 4.14
N ARG A 432 5.70 -9.23 3.30
CA ARG A 432 5.91 -8.47 2.07
C ARG A 432 4.87 -7.37 1.95
N TYR A 433 5.35 -6.20 1.55
CA TYR A 433 4.56 -4.99 1.37
C TYR A 433 4.49 -4.63 -0.11
N VAL A 434 3.37 -4.07 -0.54
CA VAL A 434 3.15 -3.55 -1.89
C VAL A 434 2.49 -2.17 -1.78
N CYS A 435 3.20 -1.13 -2.20
CA CYS A 435 2.73 0.24 -2.01
C CYS A 435 1.47 0.55 -2.83
N ARG A 436 1.54 0.29 -4.15
CA ARG A 436 0.48 0.63 -5.11
C ARG A 436 -0.23 -0.62 -5.60
N LEU A 437 -1.57 -0.60 -5.58
CA LEU A 437 -2.42 -1.69 -6.05
C LEU A 437 -3.39 -1.20 -7.15
N PRO A 438 -3.68 -2.01 -8.18
CA PRO A 438 -3.05 -3.30 -8.49
C PRO A 438 -1.59 -3.11 -8.95
N SER A 439 -0.70 -4.00 -8.51
CA SER A 439 0.71 -3.98 -8.86
C SER A 439 1.00 -4.91 -10.04
N THR A 440 2.00 -4.56 -10.86
CA THR A 440 2.61 -5.48 -11.84
C THR A 440 3.77 -6.28 -11.25
N THR A 441 4.12 -6.06 -9.97
CA THR A 441 5.19 -6.78 -9.28
C THR A 441 4.69 -8.14 -8.81
N ASP A 442 5.45 -9.18 -9.12
CA ASP A 442 5.21 -10.53 -8.60
C ASP A 442 5.90 -10.69 -7.25
N ILE A 443 5.17 -11.19 -6.25
CA ILE A 443 5.71 -11.48 -4.91
C ILE A 443 5.94 -12.98 -4.78
N THR A 444 7.13 -13.37 -4.34
CA THR A 444 7.48 -14.77 -4.07
C THR A 444 7.88 -14.95 -2.62
N PHE A 445 7.18 -15.86 -1.94
CA PHE A 445 7.58 -16.42 -0.65
C PHE A 445 8.39 -17.69 -0.89
N SER A 446 9.38 -17.96 -0.04
CA SER A 446 10.24 -19.15 -0.15
C SER A 446 10.64 -19.63 1.23
N VAL A 447 10.25 -20.87 1.56
CA VAL A 447 10.53 -21.49 2.85
C VAL A 447 11.82 -22.31 2.78
N SER A 448 12.70 -22.06 3.74
CA SER A 448 13.85 -22.90 4.05
C SER A 448 13.46 -23.83 5.19
N ALA A 449 13.61 -25.14 4.99
CA ALA A 449 13.20 -26.15 5.95
C ALA A 449 14.13 -27.37 5.92
N ASP A 450 14.35 -27.98 7.08
CA ASP A 450 15.16 -29.17 7.29
C ASP A 450 14.47 -30.10 8.31
N VAL A 451 15.10 -31.23 8.64
CA VAL A 451 14.66 -32.20 9.64
C VAL A 451 15.37 -31.93 10.96
N ASP A 452 14.66 -31.91 12.08
CA ASP A 452 15.28 -31.56 13.37
C ASP A 452 16.40 -32.55 13.78
N GLY A 453 17.49 -32.01 14.34
CA GLY A 453 18.73 -32.75 14.57
C GLY A 453 19.43 -33.28 13.30
N GLY A 454 18.99 -32.85 12.12
CA GLY A 454 19.48 -33.29 10.81
C GLY A 454 18.88 -34.60 10.32
N GLY A 455 18.58 -34.68 9.03
CA GLY A 455 18.05 -35.87 8.37
C GLY A 455 19.07 -36.99 8.22
N THR A 456 18.61 -38.24 8.40
CA THR A 456 19.38 -39.46 8.12
C THR A 456 19.27 -39.91 6.65
N GLY A 457 18.31 -39.36 5.91
CA GLY A 457 17.97 -39.75 4.53
C GLY A 457 16.92 -40.86 4.47
N SER A 458 16.15 -41.07 5.54
CA SER A 458 15.02 -42.00 5.56
C SER A 458 13.87 -41.45 4.71
N SER A 459 13.10 -42.33 4.05
CA SER A 459 11.90 -41.90 3.31
C SER A 459 10.89 -41.19 4.21
N SER A 460 10.81 -41.60 5.48
CA SER A 460 9.91 -41.03 6.49
C SER A 460 10.29 -39.62 6.94
N GLU A 461 11.50 -39.16 6.62
CA GLU A 461 11.97 -37.80 6.91
C GLU A 461 11.68 -36.82 5.75
N THR A 462 11.20 -37.31 4.60
CA THR A 462 11.02 -36.51 3.38
C THR A 462 10.03 -35.37 3.61
N LEU A 463 10.51 -34.13 3.52
CA LEU A 463 9.67 -32.95 3.67
C LEU A 463 8.72 -32.78 2.48
N THR A 464 7.44 -32.59 2.80
CA THR A 464 6.36 -32.22 1.88
C THR A 464 5.81 -30.86 2.28
N TYR A 465 5.27 -30.12 1.32
CA TYR A 465 4.85 -28.73 1.47
C TYR A 465 3.46 -28.52 0.89
N GLU A 466 2.61 -27.79 1.60
CA GLU A 466 1.23 -27.44 1.22
C GLU A 466 1.00 -25.97 1.58
N TRP A 467 0.68 -25.14 0.59
CA TRP A 467 0.43 -23.70 0.80
C TRP A 467 -1.06 -23.41 0.87
N SER A 468 -1.48 -22.62 1.86
CA SER A 468 -2.82 -22.08 2.00
C SER A 468 -2.82 -20.55 2.07
N LYS A 469 -3.96 -19.95 1.73
CA LYS A 469 -4.26 -18.54 2.00
C LYS A 469 -5.25 -18.48 3.15
N TYR A 470 -4.84 -17.88 4.26
CA TYR A 470 -5.39 -18.21 5.58
C TYR A 470 -5.45 -19.74 5.74
N ASN A 471 -6.64 -20.32 5.90
CA ASN A 471 -6.87 -21.76 6.02
C ASN A 471 -7.45 -22.43 4.74
N GLU A 472 -7.43 -21.75 3.60
CA GLU A 472 -7.89 -22.31 2.31
C GLU A 472 -6.70 -22.83 1.48
N ASP A 473 -6.64 -24.14 1.22
CA ASP A 473 -5.62 -24.79 0.38
C ASP A 473 -5.58 -24.18 -1.03
N LEU A 474 -4.39 -23.74 -1.45
CA LEU A 474 -4.13 -23.21 -2.80
C LEU A 474 -3.81 -24.34 -3.80
N SER A 475 -3.70 -25.59 -3.34
CA SER A 475 -3.23 -26.77 -4.07
C SER A 475 -1.83 -26.57 -4.68
N VAL A 476 -1.00 -25.76 -4.02
CA VAL A 476 0.40 -25.48 -4.40
C VAL A 476 1.32 -26.29 -3.49
N SER A 477 2.08 -27.20 -4.11
CA SER A 477 3.11 -28.00 -3.43
C SER A 477 4.52 -27.53 -3.80
N GLY A 478 5.36 -27.22 -2.81
CA GLY A 478 6.78 -26.93 -3.00
C GLY A 478 7.31 -25.90 -2.00
N THR A 479 8.61 -25.61 -2.06
CA THR A 479 9.30 -24.68 -1.16
C THR A 479 8.99 -23.20 -1.41
N SER A 480 8.09 -22.86 -2.35
CA SER A 480 7.83 -21.47 -2.74
C SER A 480 6.42 -21.26 -3.29
N LEU A 481 5.85 -20.09 -2.99
CA LEU A 481 4.59 -19.60 -3.56
C LEU A 481 4.86 -18.26 -4.26
N THR A 482 4.39 -18.11 -5.50
CA THR A 482 4.46 -16.85 -6.26
C THR A 482 3.06 -16.33 -6.55
N ILE A 483 2.78 -15.12 -6.07
CA ILE A 483 1.57 -14.35 -6.33
C ILE A 483 1.89 -13.38 -7.45
N ASN A 484 1.15 -13.45 -8.56
CA ASN A 484 1.49 -12.75 -9.79
C ASN A 484 0.56 -11.54 -9.99
N ASN A 485 1.13 -10.36 -10.24
CA ASN A 485 0.40 -9.09 -10.39
C ASN A 485 -0.57 -8.81 -9.21
N VAL A 486 -0.02 -8.57 -8.02
CA VAL A 486 -0.75 -8.45 -6.74
C VAL A 486 -1.91 -7.45 -6.80
N LYS A 487 -3.07 -7.85 -6.27
CA LYS A 487 -4.28 -7.03 -6.13
C LYS A 487 -4.71 -6.93 -4.67
N GLU A 488 -5.68 -6.07 -4.40
CA GLU A 488 -6.35 -5.96 -3.09
C GLU A 488 -6.87 -7.31 -2.58
N ASP A 489 -7.53 -8.10 -3.43
CA ASP A 489 -7.97 -9.47 -3.10
C ASP A 489 -6.81 -10.39 -2.69
N ASP A 490 -5.56 -10.14 -3.12
CA ASP A 490 -4.40 -11.00 -2.81
C ASP A 490 -3.75 -10.68 -1.46
N LEU A 491 -4.10 -9.56 -0.82
CA LEU A 491 -3.64 -9.21 0.52
C LEU A 491 -4.19 -10.21 1.55
N ALA A 492 -3.30 -10.91 2.26
CA ALA A 492 -3.67 -11.95 3.21
C ALA A 492 -2.45 -12.47 4.01
N THR A 493 -2.74 -13.22 5.07
CA THR A 493 -1.79 -14.19 5.61
C THR A 493 -1.77 -15.41 4.70
N TYR A 494 -0.57 -15.83 4.28
CA TYR A 494 -0.30 -17.08 3.60
C TYR A 494 0.43 -18.01 4.56
N ASN A 495 0.07 -19.29 4.53
CA ASN A 495 0.66 -20.30 5.39
C ASN A 495 1.33 -21.36 4.51
N VAL A 496 2.47 -21.88 4.93
CA VAL A 496 3.02 -23.13 4.39
C VAL A 496 3.11 -24.18 5.49
N ARG A 497 2.39 -25.29 5.29
CA ARG A 497 2.54 -26.48 6.11
C ARG A 497 3.70 -27.30 5.58
N VAL A 498 4.70 -27.54 6.42
CA VAL A 498 5.82 -28.44 6.13
C VAL A 498 5.65 -29.72 6.95
N TYR A 499 5.68 -30.89 6.31
CA TYR A 499 5.37 -32.17 6.98
C TYR A 499 6.20 -33.37 6.50
N ASN A 500 6.36 -34.35 7.38
CA ASN A 500 6.91 -35.69 7.10
C ASN A 500 6.21 -36.74 8.00
N ASP A 501 6.67 -38.00 8.04
CA ASP A 501 5.98 -39.06 8.82
C ASP A 501 6.04 -38.82 10.34
N PHE A 502 7.00 -38.02 10.82
CA PHE A 502 7.24 -37.74 12.25
C PHE A 502 6.54 -36.46 12.73
N GLY A 503 5.99 -35.64 11.84
CA GLY A 503 5.33 -34.40 12.25
C GLY A 503 5.07 -33.38 11.15
N SER A 504 4.43 -32.27 11.55
CA SER A 504 4.29 -31.08 10.72
C SER A 504 4.37 -29.78 11.51
N ILE A 505 4.73 -28.71 10.83
CA ILE A 505 4.72 -27.32 11.31
C ILE A 505 4.00 -26.44 10.29
N ILE A 506 3.50 -25.28 10.73
CA ILE A 506 2.92 -24.25 9.86
C ILE A 506 3.80 -23.00 9.99
N VAL A 507 4.18 -22.38 8.86
CA VAL A 507 4.92 -21.12 8.84
C VAL A 507 4.04 -20.04 8.19
N PRO A 508 3.55 -19.04 8.94
CA PRO A 508 2.77 -17.93 8.41
C PRO A 508 3.65 -16.85 7.78
N VAL A 509 3.07 -16.06 6.88
CA VAL A 509 3.64 -14.85 6.31
C VAL A 509 2.55 -13.92 5.80
N THR A 510 2.68 -12.60 5.95
CA THR A 510 1.70 -11.64 5.43
C THR A 510 2.10 -11.00 4.11
N LEU A 511 1.10 -10.71 3.28
CA LEU A 511 1.17 -9.79 2.15
C LEU A 511 0.22 -8.62 2.42
N GLU A 512 0.77 -7.43 2.57
CA GLU A 512 0.06 -6.22 3.02
C GLU A 512 0.23 -5.07 2.03
N GLN A 513 -0.72 -4.13 2.04
CA GLN A 513 -0.56 -2.86 1.32
C GLN A 513 0.22 -1.86 2.18
N GLY A 514 1.12 -1.10 1.55
CA GLY A 514 1.94 -0.08 2.21
C GLY A 514 3.40 -0.15 1.78
N GLY A 515 4.24 0.70 2.36
CA GLY A 515 5.68 0.67 2.14
C GLY A 515 6.38 -0.39 2.99
N THR A 516 7.52 -0.89 2.50
CA THR A 516 8.39 -1.76 3.30
C THR A 516 9.09 -0.94 4.40
N PRO A 517 8.96 -1.29 5.70
CA PRO A 517 9.55 -0.55 6.81
C PRO A 517 11.04 -0.25 6.62
N THR A 518 11.38 1.04 6.58
CA THR A 518 12.75 1.54 6.43
C THR A 518 13.02 2.60 7.50
N ALA A 519 13.89 2.26 8.46
CA ALA A 519 14.19 3.08 9.62
C ALA A 519 15.34 4.06 9.36
N TRP A 520 15.15 5.33 9.74
CA TRP A 520 16.21 6.32 9.88
C TRP A 520 16.74 6.34 11.32
N ASP A 521 18.05 6.11 11.47
CA ASP A 521 18.77 6.01 12.76
C ASP A 521 19.56 7.27 13.17
N GLY A 522 19.27 8.42 12.55
CA GLY A 522 20.03 9.67 12.72
C GLY A 522 21.23 9.79 11.76
N THR A 523 21.67 8.68 11.15
CA THR A 523 22.84 8.61 10.28
C THR A 523 22.57 7.99 8.90
N SER A 524 21.72 6.97 8.83
CA SER A 524 21.46 6.18 7.62
C SER A 524 20.04 5.60 7.60
N TRP A 525 19.55 5.30 6.39
CA TRP A 525 18.34 4.51 6.19
C TRP A 525 18.68 3.02 6.20
N SER A 526 17.90 2.22 6.94
CA SER A 526 18.08 0.78 7.06
C SER A 526 16.76 0.03 6.93
N VAL A 527 16.75 -1.03 6.12
CA VAL A 527 15.67 -2.04 6.12
C VAL A 527 16.01 -3.14 7.12
N PRO A 528 15.03 -3.88 7.67
CA PRO A 528 15.30 -5.03 8.54
C PRO A 528 16.30 -6.00 7.89
N SER A 529 17.32 -6.41 8.65
CA SER A 529 18.47 -7.19 8.13
C SER A 529 18.10 -8.51 7.47
N ALA A 530 16.92 -9.05 7.76
CA ALA A 530 16.37 -10.23 7.12
C ALA A 530 16.10 -10.02 5.61
N TYR A 531 15.63 -8.82 5.19
CA TYR A 531 15.39 -8.50 3.78
C TYR A 531 16.68 -8.55 2.95
N SER A 532 17.74 -7.90 3.46
CA SER A 532 19.04 -7.89 2.78
C SER A 532 19.73 -9.27 2.84
N SER A 533 19.51 -10.05 3.89
CA SER A 533 19.93 -11.45 3.98
C SER A 533 19.22 -12.36 2.98
N ALA A 534 17.94 -12.09 2.69
CA ALA A 534 17.16 -12.74 1.64
C ALA A 534 17.46 -12.20 0.21
N GLY A 535 18.35 -11.21 0.07
CA GLY A 535 18.70 -10.59 -1.21
C GLY A 535 17.60 -9.69 -1.79
N ILE A 536 16.61 -9.30 -0.99
CA ILE A 536 15.52 -8.40 -1.39
C ILE A 536 16.05 -6.95 -1.40
N THR A 537 15.84 -6.25 -2.50
CA THR A 537 16.12 -4.81 -2.64
C THR A 537 14.81 -4.06 -2.75
N ILE A 538 14.68 -2.95 -2.03
CA ILE A 538 13.51 -2.07 -2.03
C ILE A 538 13.91 -0.77 -2.74
N SER A 539 13.17 -0.36 -3.76
CA SER A 539 13.33 0.95 -4.41
C SER A 539 12.82 2.08 -3.50
N ASP A 540 13.10 3.34 -3.82
CA ASP A 540 12.81 4.42 -2.86
C ASP A 540 11.29 4.61 -2.68
N GLU A 541 10.53 4.55 -3.76
CA GLU A 541 9.06 4.68 -3.82
C GLU A 541 8.28 3.58 -3.09
N ASP A 542 8.89 2.42 -2.81
CA ASP A 542 8.27 1.29 -2.10
C ASP A 542 8.61 1.27 -0.59
N LYS A 543 9.26 2.31 -0.04
CA LYS A 543 9.66 2.38 1.38
C LYS A 543 8.61 3.04 2.26
N SER A 544 8.35 2.44 3.42
CA SER A 544 7.76 3.17 4.56
C SER A 544 8.88 3.90 5.28
N LEU A 545 8.86 5.24 5.27
CA LEU A 545 9.91 6.09 5.82
C LEU A 545 9.67 6.33 7.31
N ILE A 546 10.39 5.63 8.18
CA ILE A 546 10.18 5.68 9.63
C ILE A 546 11.33 6.41 10.32
N PHE A 547 11.07 7.61 10.86
CA PHE A 547 12.05 8.40 11.59
C PHE A 547 12.07 8.02 13.08
N TYR A 548 13.15 7.36 13.52
CA TYR A 548 13.39 7.03 14.94
C TYR A 548 14.36 8.01 15.63
N ASP A 549 15.01 8.89 14.89
CA ASP A 549 15.90 9.94 15.37
C ASP A 549 15.72 11.20 14.48
N ASP A 550 16.32 12.32 14.89
CA ASP A 550 16.23 13.61 14.22
C ASP A 550 16.70 13.56 12.76
N TYR A 551 16.02 14.31 11.89
CA TYR A 551 16.38 14.45 10.48
C TYR A 551 16.44 15.92 10.08
N ASN A 552 17.51 16.28 9.36
CA ASN A 552 17.72 17.61 8.79
C ASN A 552 18.84 17.52 7.73
N LYS A 553 18.59 16.75 6.65
CA LYS A 553 19.52 16.63 5.51
C LYS A 553 18.91 17.35 4.32
N ALA A 554 19.74 18.07 3.56
CA ALA A 554 19.34 18.66 2.29
C ALA A 554 19.45 17.58 1.20
N LEU A 555 18.47 16.68 1.20
CA LEU A 555 18.20 15.70 0.15
C LEU A 555 16.69 15.62 -0.05
N ASP A 556 16.25 15.41 -1.28
CA ASP A 556 14.88 14.98 -1.56
C ASP A 556 14.68 13.54 -1.05
N LEU A 557 13.46 13.24 -0.63
CA LEU A 557 13.02 11.94 -0.13
C LEU A 557 11.82 11.46 -0.93
N GLU A 558 11.82 10.16 -1.23
CA GLU A 558 10.73 9.45 -1.87
C GLU A 558 10.39 8.20 -1.05
N GLY A 559 9.10 7.89 -0.95
CA GLY A 559 8.58 6.77 -0.16
C GLY A 559 7.14 6.43 -0.54
N CYS A 560 6.65 5.31 -0.02
CA CYS A 560 5.23 4.99 -0.05
C CYS A 560 4.50 5.85 0.97
N ASP A 561 4.88 5.73 2.23
CA ASP A 561 4.27 6.37 3.40
C ASP A 561 5.37 6.88 4.35
N CYS A 562 5.01 7.69 5.35
CA CYS A 562 5.98 8.28 6.28
C CYS A 562 5.46 8.33 7.72
N THR A 563 6.24 7.82 8.68
CA THR A 563 5.97 7.92 10.12
C THR A 563 7.08 8.68 10.85
N VAL A 564 6.71 9.74 11.56
CA VAL A 564 7.59 10.50 12.46
C VAL A 564 7.31 10.06 13.89
N LYS A 565 8.26 9.34 14.51
CA LYS A 565 8.06 8.77 15.85
C LYS A 565 8.03 9.83 16.95
N ALA A 566 7.31 9.53 18.03
CA ALA A 566 7.25 10.37 19.22
C ALA A 566 8.67 10.68 19.73
N GLY A 567 8.92 11.95 20.07
CA GLY A 567 10.23 12.40 20.56
C GLY A 567 11.23 12.81 19.49
N THR A 568 10.94 12.62 18.20
CA THR A 568 11.84 12.97 17.09
C THR A 568 11.50 14.32 16.46
N ASN A 569 12.52 15.03 15.94
CA ASN A 569 12.37 16.26 15.19
C ASN A 569 12.90 16.12 13.75
N VAL A 570 11.96 16.11 12.81
CA VAL A 570 12.19 15.98 11.37
C VAL A 570 12.00 17.33 10.69
N VAL A 571 13.01 17.77 9.95
CA VAL A 571 13.03 19.02 9.19
C VAL A 571 13.38 18.72 7.74
N ILE A 572 12.48 19.05 6.82
CA ILE A 572 12.76 19.08 5.38
C ILE A 572 13.31 20.47 5.04
N PRO A 573 14.59 20.60 4.59
CA PRO A 573 15.20 21.90 4.36
C PRO A 573 14.60 22.67 3.18
N SER A 574 14.97 23.94 3.10
CA SER A 574 14.46 24.85 2.08
C SER A 574 14.76 24.35 0.66
N GLY A 575 13.72 24.30 -0.19
CA GLY A 575 13.83 23.83 -1.57
C GLY A 575 14.00 22.31 -1.71
N GLN A 576 13.63 21.51 -0.71
CA GLN A 576 13.66 20.04 -0.76
C GLN A 576 12.26 19.44 -0.66
N THR A 577 12.07 18.27 -1.26
CA THR A 577 10.78 17.59 -1.37
C THR A 577 10.77 16.28 -0.60
N LEU A 578 9.68 16.06 0.16
CA LEU A 578 9.24 14.73 0.56
C LEU A 578 8.08 14.34 -0.36
N LYS A 579 8.28 13.35 -1.23
CA LYS A 579 7.26 12.78 -2.12
C LYS A 579 6.80 11.44 -1.55
N LEU A 580 5.51 11.31 -1.30
CA LEU A 580 4.87 10.10 -0.80
C LEU A 580 3.79 9.64 -1.77
N TYR A 581 3.56 8.33 -1.86
CA TYR A 581 2.34 7.82 -2.44
C TYR A 581 1.16 8.12 -1.50
N ASP A 582 1.23 7.61 -0.28
CA ASP A 582 0.19 7.55 0.74
C ASP A 582 0.34 8.67 1.81
N ASP A 583 0.14 8.36 3.09
CA ASP A 583 0.03 9.29 4.21
C ASP A 583 1.35 9.69 4.89
N LEU A 584 1.27 10.81 5.62
CA LEU A 584 2.21 11.23 6.63
C LEU A 584 1.56 11.14 8.01
N ILE A 585 2.15 10.34 8.90
CA ILE A 585 1.79 10.20 10.32
C ILE A 585 2.84 10.90 11.18
N VAL A 586 2.42 11.82 12.04
CA VAL A 586 3.25 12.37 13.12
C VAL A 586 2.70 11.91 14.46
N GLU A 587 3.45 11.05 15.17
CA GLU A 587 2.96 10.42 16.39
C GLU A 587 2.68 11.43 17.51
N PRO A 588 1.58 11.27 18.25
CA PRO A 588 1.19 12.18 19.32
C PRO A 588 2.06 12.05 20.57
N TYR A 589 1.84 12.94 21.54
CA TYR A 589 2.45 12.85 22.87
C TYR A 589 2.08 11.52 23.54
N GLN A 590 3.10 10.79 23.99
CA GLN A 590 2.91 9.55 24.75
C GLN A 590 3.03 9.86 26.25
N ALA A 591 1.96 9.60 26.99
CA ALA A 591 1.93 9.82 28.42
C ALA A 591 2.84 8.84 29.17
N ALA A 592 3.38 9.28 30.32
CA ALA A 592 4.11 8.38 31.21
C ALA A 592 3.15 7.31 31.75
N TYR A 593 3.55 6.05 31.68
CA TYR A 593 2.84 4.92 32.28
C TYR A 593 3.79 4.09 33.13
N THR A 594 3.22 3.29 34.03
CA THR A 594 3.98 2.25 34.73
C THR A 594 3.63 0.92 34.08
N ASP A 595 4.64 0.17 33.64
CA ASP A 595 4.44 -1.15 33.06
C ASP A 595 3.99 -2.18 34.12
N SER A 596 3.70 -3.41 33.67
CA SER A 596 3.32 -4.54 34.52
C SER A 596 4.35 -4.90 35.60
N ASP A 597 5.62 -4.54 35.39
CA ASP A 597 6.74 -4.87 36.25
C ASP A 597 7.08 -3.74 37.24
N GLY A 598 6.33 -2.64 37.20
CA GLY A 598 6.47 -1.50 38.09
C GLY A 598 7.49 -0.46 37.63
N ASN A 599 8.03 -0.57 36.42
CA ASN A 599 8.92 0.46 35.86
C ASN A 599 8.09 1.63 35.34
N THR A 600 8.43 2.85 35.76
CA THR A 600 7.84 4.07 35.17
C THR A 600 8.50 4.37 33.83
N ILE A 601 7.81 4.08 32.74
CA ILE A 601 8.15 4.57 31.41
C ILE A 601 7.87 6.08 31.37
N SER A 602 8.88 6.86 31.00
CA SER A 602 8.78 8.32 30.97
C SER A 602 7.94 8.79 29.79
N ALA A 603 7.23 9.91 29.97
CA ALA A 603 6.48 10.53 28.89
C ALA A 603 7.40 10.96 27.74
N VAL A 604 6.95 10.76 26.51
CA VAL A 604 7.64 11.16 25.28
C VAL A 604 6.86 12.30 24.63
N SER A 605 7.54 13.35 24.18
CA SER A 605 6.89 14.42 23.42
C SER A 605 6.30 13.88 22.12
N ALA A 606 5.31 14.57 21.55
CA ALA A 606 4.90 14.29 20.17
C ALA A 606 6.11 14.39 19.23
N GLY A 607 6.07 13.70 18.09
CA GLY A 607 6.99 13.97 17.00
C GLY A 607 6.78 15.39 16.47
N SER A 608 7.79 15.98 15.83
CA SER A 608 7.64 17.27 15.15
C SER A 608 8.18 17.22 13.73
N PHE A 609 7.32 17.47 12.76
CA PHE A 609 7.67 17.57 11.35
C PHE A 609 7.61 19.03 10.88
N THR A 610 8.67 19.51 10.22
CA THR A 610 8.77 20.90 9.75
C THR A 610 9.19 20.97 8.29
N LEU A 611 8.31 21.52 7.44
CA LEU A 611 8.67 21.99 6.10
C LEU A 611 9.23 23.40 6.20
N LYS A 612 10.46 23.61 5.72
CA LYS A 612 11.04 24.95 5.60
C LYS A 612 10.49 25.70 4.38
N ASN A 613 10.79 27.01 4.29
CA ASN A 613 10.40 27.82 3.15
C ASN A 613 10.84 27.17 1.82
N ASN A 614 9.95 27.12 0.84
CA ASN A 614 10.13 26.44 -0.45
C ASN A 614 10.31 24.91 -0.38
N ALA A 615 10.23 24.28 0.80
CA ALA A 615 10.15 22.82 0.89
C ALA A 615 8.75 22.32 0.50
N SER A 616 8.64 21.08 0.04
CA SER A 616 7.38 20.48 -0.40
C SER A 616 7.10 19.16 0.31
N LEU A 617 5.84 18.96 0.70
CA LEU A 617 5.25 17.62 0.87
C LEU A 617 4.34 17.37 -0.33
N VAL A 618 4.68 16.41 -1.17
CA VAL A 618 3.87 15.99 -2.34
C VAL A 618 3.30 14.62 -2.03
N GLN A 619 1.99 14.47 -2.18
CA GLN A 619 1.28 13.21 -2.03
C GLN A 619 0.52 12.95 -3.33
N ILE A 620 0.65 11.74 -3.88
CA ILE A 620 0.20 11.42 -5.24
C ILE A 620 -0.93 10.37 -5.32
N LYS A 621 -1.26 9.70 -4.22
CA LYS A 621 -2.49 8.89 -4.11
C LYS A 621 -3.70 9.82 -3.99
N ASP A 622 -4.69 9.65 -4.86
CA ASP A 622 -6.01 10.25 -4.67
C ASP A 622 -6.80 9.47 -3.63
N THR A 623 -7.41 10.18 -2.67
CA THR A 623 -8.22 9.60 -1.59
C THR A 623 -9.51 10.38 -1.36
N GLU A 624 -10.53 9.70 -0.82
CA GLU A 624 -11.73 10.37 -0.31
C GLU A 624 -11.43 10.98 1.08
N GLY A 625 -11.03 12.24 1.09
CA GLY A 625 -10.67 12.98 2.29
C GLY A 625 -9.21 12.83 2.69
N ASN A 626 -8.77 13.72 3.59
CA ASN A 626 -7.39 13.78 4.06
C ASN A 626 -7.07 12.54 4.92
N ILE A 627 -5.98 11.86 4.57
CA ILE A 627 -5.47 10.63 5.22
C ILE A 627 -4.34 10.87 6.22
N ASN A 628 -3.74 12.08 6.23
CA ASN A 628 -2.60 12.37 7.11
C ASN A 628 -2.99 12.33 8.59
N GLU A 629 -2.03 12.09 9.48
CA GLU A 629 -2.23 12.16 10.93
C GLU A 629 -1.20 13.05 11.63
N GLY A 630 -1.63 13.66 12.73
CA GLY A 630 -0.81 14.58 13.52
C GLY A 630 -0.71 16.00 12.92
N VAL A 631 0.17 16.80 13.52
CA VAL A 631 0.30 18.24 13.25
C VAL A 631 1.72 18.54 12.78
N ILE A 632 1.85 19.27 11.68
CA ILE A 632 3.13 19.71 11.13
C ILE A 632 3.29 21.23 11.19
N ASN A 633 4.52 21.71 10.99
CA ASN A 633 4.84 23.12 10.79
C ASN A 633 5.24 23.35 9.33
N ILE A 634 4.66 24.35 8.68
CA ILE A 634 5.07 24.81 7.35
C ILE A 634 5.48 26.26 7.44
N GLU A 635 6.76 26.54 7.24
CA GLU A 635 7.32 27.89 7.25
C GLU A 635 7.23 28.50 5.84
N ARG A 636 6.56 29.64 5.70
CA ARG A 636 6.58 30.46 4.47
C ARG A 636 7.14 31.84 4.77
N LEU A 637 8.13 32.26 4.00
CA LEU A 637 8.78 33.57 4.09
C LEU A 637 8.05 34.58 3.19
N ALA A 638 7.62 35.70 3.77
CA ALA A 638 7.28 36.90 3.03
C ALA A 638 8.46 37.89 3.13
N ASP A 639 9.04 38.29 2.00
CA ASP A 639 10.16 39.22 1.92
C ASP A 639 9.91 40.34 0.90
N ASN A 640 10.94 41.18 0.65
CA ASN A 640 10.85 42.33 -0.26
C ASN A 640 9.68 43.32 0.03
N LEU A 641 9.24 43.38 1.29
CA LEU A 641 8.03 44.09 1.72
C LEU A 641 8.26 45.60 1.92
N HIS A 642 7.34 46.41 1.39
CA HIS A 642 7.19 47.83 1.69
C HIS A 642 6.23 48.07 2.87
N ALA A 643 6.22 49.30 3.38
CA ALA A 643 5.40 49.65 4.53
C ALA A 643 3.94 49.83 4.10
N SER A 644 3.09 48.88 4.48
CA SER A 644 1.62 48.79 4.24
C SER A 644 1.18 47.71 3.26
N ASP A 645 2.10 46.90 2.74
CA ASP A 645 1.82 45.83 1.78
C ASP A 645 0.77 44.85 2.29
N TYR A 646 0.04 44.26 1.34
CA TYR A 646 -0.82 43.12 1.57
C TYR A 646 -0.23 41.91 0.87
N VAL A 647 -0.01 40.83 1.63
CA VAL A 647 0.44 39.53 1.12
C VAL A 647 -0.77 38.61 1.01
N TYR A 648 -0.80 37.80 -0.05
CA TYR A 648 -1.95 37.00 -0.47
C TYR A 648 -1.76 35.55 -0.01
N TRP A 649 -2.57 35.12 0.95
CA TRP A 649 -2.40 33.86 1.67
C TRP A 649 -3.62 32.93 1.53
N SER A 650 -3.35 31.63 1.42
CA SER A 650 -4.26 30.54 1.76
C SER A 650 -3.59 29.62 2.79
N SER A 651 -4.30 28.60 3.28
CA SER A 651 -3.74 27.67 4.28
C SER A 651 -3.32 26.34 3.64
N PRO A 652 -2.05 25.92 3.78
CA PRO A 652 -1.58 24.58 3.42
C PRO A 652 -1.91 23.49 4.46
N VAL A 653 -2.59 23.85 5.55
CA VAL A 653 -2.97 22.96 6.67
C VAL A 653 -4.41 23.20 7.13
N GLU A 654 -5.03 22.20 7.75
CA GLU A 654 -6.34 22.29 8.40
C GLU A 654 -6.29 23.14 9.69
N ASP A 655 -7.43 23.71 10.08
CA ASP A 655 -7.67 24.43 11.34
C ASP A 655 -6.76 25.65 11.67
N PHE A 656 -5.97 26.13 10.71
CA PHE A 656 -5.12 27.31 10.92
C PHE A 656 -5.95 28.61 10.97
N TYR A 657 -5.76 29.40 12.03
CA TYR A 657 -6.40 30.70 12.19
C TYR A 657 -5.62 31.80 11.48
N VAL A 658 -6.32 32.64 10.71
CA VAL A 658 -5.71 33.75 9.95
C VAL A 658 -4.97 34.77 10.84
N THR A 659 -5.31 34.85 12.12
CA THR A 659 -4.62 35.66 13.14
C THR A 659 -3.24 35.13 13.54
N GLY A 660 -2.88 33.90 13.14
CA GLY A 660 -1.53 33.34 13.25
C GLY A 660 -0.53 33.94 12.26
N ILE A 661 -1.01 34.58 11.18
CA ILE A 661 -0.17 35.33 10.24
C ILE A 661 0.20 36.68 10.88
N PRO A 662 1.50 37.09 10.90
CA PRO A 662 1.89 38.42 11.34
C PRO A 662 1.17 39.52 10.54
N ASN A 663 0.30 40.27 11.20
CA ASN A 663 -0.66 41.16 10.53
C ASN A 663 -0.81 42.52 11.22
N SER A 664 -1.31 43.50 10.45
CA SER A 664 -1.92 44.72 10.96
C SER A 664 -3.39 44.90 10.55
N ARG A 665 -3.84 44.23 9.49
CA ARG A 665 -5.24 44.12 9.02
C ARG A 665 -5.42 42.84 8.18
N ILE A 666 -6.64 42.31 8.09
CA ILE A 666 -6.95 41.07 7.36
C ILE A 666 -8.29 41.25 6.62
N TYR A 667 -8.37 40.79 5.38
CA TYR A 667 -9.59 40.80 4.57
C TYR A 667 -9.71 39.54 3.71
N LYS A 668 -10.94 39.25 3.27
CA LYS A 668 -11.24 38.33 2.17
C LYS A 668 -12.12 39.02 1.14
N TRP A 669 -12.13 38.52 -0.09
CA TRP A 669 -12.95 39.08 -1.15
C TRP A 669 -14.32 38.41 -1.18
N ASP A 670 -15.42 39.17 -1.09
CA ASP A 670 -16.76 38.64 -1.38
C ASP A 670 -17.28 39.24 -2.71
N PRO A 671 -17.52 38.42 -3.75
CA PRO A 671 -18.02 38.89 -5.04
C PRO A 671 -19.42 39.52 -4.98
N THR A 672 -20.13 39.33 -3.88
CA THR A 672 -21.54 39.71 -3.67
C THR A 672 -21.72 40.89 -2.72
N GLU A 673 -20.69 41.28 -1.97
CA GLU A 673 -20.72 42.46 -1.08
C GLU A 673 -20.86 43.75 -1.89
N ALA A 674 -21.56 44.76 -1.38
CA ALA A 674 -21.87 45.98 -2.13
C ALA A 674 -20.79 47.06 -1.93
N ASN A 675 -20.12 47.44 -3.03
CA ASN A 675 -19.04 48.43 -3.00
C ASN A 675 -19.52 49.89 -3.12
N ALA A 676 -18.64 50.85 -2.84
CA ALA A 676 -18.99 52.27 -2.81
C ALA A 676 -19.36 52.85 -4.19
N LYS A 677 -18.94 52.19 -5.29
CA LYS A 677 -19.40 52.46 -6.66
C LYS A 677 -20.87 52.07 -6.93
N GLY A 678 -21.55 51.41 -5.98
CA GLY A 678 -22.94 50.98 -6.12
C GLY A 678 -23.11 49.70 -6.95
N THR A 679 -22.05 48.91 -7.05
CA THR A 679 -22.01 47.58 -7.69
C THR A 679 -21.68 46.51 -6.64
N THR A 680 -21.28 45.30 -7.03
CA THR A 680 -20.87 44.23 -6.09
C THR A 680 -19.46 43.69 -6.37
N GLY A 681 -18.83 43.16 -5.31
CA GLY A 681 -17.41 42.81 -5.24
C GLY A 681 -16.68 43.80 -4.33
N ASP A 682 -16.35 43.40 -3.11
CA ASP A 682 -15.61 44.23 -2.14
C ASP A 682 -14.81 43.38 -1.12
N TRP A 683 -13.90 44.04 -0.40
CA TRP A 683 -13.07 43.48 0.67
C TRP A 683 -13.80 43.45 2.01
N VAL A 684 -14.15 42.25 2.47
CA VAL A 684 -14.77 42.03 3.78
C VAL A 684 -13.70 41.89 4.85
N TYR A 685 -13.76 42.72 5.90
CA TYR A 685 -12.83 42.67 7.03
C TYR A 685 -12.99 41.40 7.86
N VAL A 686 -11.87 40.77 8.20
CA VAL A 686 -11.81 39.53 8.97
C VAL A 686 -11.09 39.79 10.30
N SER A 687 -11.77 39.52 11.42
CA SER A 687 -11.18 39.73 12.76
C SER A 687 -10.51 38.49 13.35
N SER A 688 -11.08 37.30 13.10
CA SER A 688 -10.60 36.01 13.59
C SER A 688 -11.48 34.91 13.00
N GLU A 689 -10.96 34.13 12.06
CA GLU A 689 -11.58 32.90 11.57
C GLU A 689 -10.51 31.87 11.20
N ILE A 690 -10.92 30.62 11.06
CA ILE A 690 -10.10 29.55 10.46
C ILE A 690 -10.04 29.84 8.95
N MET A 691 -8.85 29.72 8.36
CA MET A 691 -8.67 29.84 6.92
C MET A 691 -9.24 28.59 6.25
N GLY A 692 -10.30 28.76 5.44
CA GLY A 692 -10.86 27.65 4.67
C GLY A 692 -9.83 27.07 3.70
N ALA A 693 -9.80 25.75 3.54
CA ALA A 693 -8.88 25.10 2.60
C ALA A 693 -9.16 25.62 1.18
N GLY A 694 -8.16 26.27 0.58
CA GLY A 694 -8.25 26.88 -0.75
C GLY A 694 -9.01 28.21 -0.82
N GLU A 695 -9.55 28.71 0.30
CA GLU A 695 -10.01 30.11 0.38
C GLU A 695 -8.80 31.04 0.45
N GLY A 696 -8.89 32.20 -0.21
CA GLY A 696 -7.82 33.19 -0.23
C GLY A 696 -8.11 34.42 0.63
N TYR A 697 -7.06 34.94 1.25
CA TYR A 697 -7.07 36.06 2.18
C TYR A 697 -5.97 37.05 1.83
N ILE A 698 -6.17 38.33 2.17
CA ILE A 698 -5.10 39.33 2.13
C ILE A 698 -4.77 39.77 3.55
N VAL A 699 -3.47 39.79 3.85
CA VAL A 699 -2.96 40.14 5.18
C VAL A 699 -1.99 41.30 5.05
N ARG A 700 -2.31 42.41 5.72
CA ARG A 700 -1.46 43.59 5.72
C ARG A 700 -0.25 43.36 6.61
N VAL A 701 0.95 43.54 6.06
CA VAL A 701 2.22 43.37 6.77
C VAL A 701 2.28 44.28 8.01
N PRO A 702 2.97 43.86 9.08
CA PRO A 702 3.14 44.68 10.29
C PRO A 702 4.19 45.78 10.10
N SER A 703 5.16 45.58 9.19
CA SER A 703 6.22 46.53 8.85
C SER A 703 6.87 46.17 7.50
N ALA A 704 7.69 47.06 6.95
CA ALA A 704 8.56 46.83 5.79
C ALA A 704 9.77 45.92 6.11
N SER A 705 9.53 44.79 6.77
CA SER A 705 10.57 43.83 7.16
C SER A 705 10.05 42.42 6.92
N SER A 706 10.87 41.59 6.28
CA SER A 706 10.55 40.20 5.99
C SER A 706 10.15 39.44 7.26
N PHE A 707 9.17 38.55 7.15
CA PHE A 707 8.72 37.70 8.25
C PHE A 707 8.37 36.30 7.75
N THR A 708 8.52 35.31 8.64
CA THR A 708 8.10 33.94 8.39
C THR A 708 6.76 33.70 9.07
N THR A 709 5.78 33.21 8.31
CA THR A 709 4.55 32.61 8.83
C THR A 709 4.80 31.13 9.05
N SER A 710 4.45 30.60 10.23
CA SER A 710 4.49 29.16 10.52
C SER A 710 3.06 28.63 10.59
N PHE A 711 2.60 28.00 9.51
CA PHE A 711 1.32 27.30 9.49
C PHE A 711 1.46 26.02 10.33
N ASN A 712 0.73 25.96 11.43
CA ASN A 712 0.68 24.80 12.32
C ASN A 712 -0.71 24.16 12.22
N GLY A 713 -0.75 22.91 11.78
CA GLY A 713 -1.99 22.15 11.58
C GLY A 713 -1.71 20.82 10.89
N ARG A 714 -2.78 20.08 10.62
CA ARG A 714 -2.71 18.83 9.85
C ARG A 714 -2.53 19.15 8.36
N PRO A 715 -1.55 18.59 7.64
CA PRO A 715 -1.28 18.97 6.26
C PRO A 715 -2.46 18.60 5.34
N ASN A 716 -2.91 19.57 4.55
CA ASN A 716 -3.99 19.36 3.59
C ASN A 716 -3.58 18.37 2.51
N ASN A 717 -4.47 17.45 2.17
CA ASN A 717 -4.30 16.44 1.12
C ASN A 717 -5.68 16.12 0.51
N ALA A 718 -5.72 15.25 -0.50
CA ALA A 718 -6.93 14.78 -1.19
C ALA A 718 -7.66 15.89 -1.99
N THR A 719 -8.82 15.54 -2.55
CA THR A 719 -9.64 16.47 -3.35
C THR A 719 -10.24 17.57 -2.46
N ILE A 720 -10.04 18.84 -2.83
CA ILE A 720 -10.52 20.00 -2.06
C ILE A 720 -11.39 20.90 -2.96
N ASP A 721 -12.65 21.11 -2.54
CA ASP A 721 -13.65 21.92 -3.25
C ASP A 721 -13.83 23.30 -2.61
N VAL A 722 -13.71 24.36 -3.42
CA VAL A 722 -13.85 25.77 -3.01
C VAL A 722 -15.00 26.43 -3.76
N ALA A 723 -16.00 26.92 -3.03
CA ALA A 723 -17.20 27.52 -3.63
C ALA A 723 -16.91 28.92 -4.20
N VAL A 724 -17.13 29.11 -5.51
CA VAL A 724 -17.00 30.39 -6.22
C VAL A 724 -18.36 30.99 -6.61
N LYS A 725 -18.47 32.31 -6.51
CA LYS A 725 -19.72 33.06 -6.69
C LYS A 725 -19.61 34.10 -7.82
N LYS A 726 -20.69 34.31 -8.57
CA LYS A 726 -20.86 35.47 -9.44
C LYS A 726 -21.29 36.71 -8.66
N SER A 727 -20.89 37.87 -9.15
CA SER A 727 -21.40 39.18 -8.71
C SER A 727 -22.92 39.27 -8.89
N THR A 728 -23.59 40.07 -8.05
CA THR A 728 -25.05 40.15 -8.01
C THR A 728 -25.56 41.60 -8.07
N GLY A 729 -26.87 41.79 -8.19
CA GLY A 729 -27.48 43.12 -8.25
C GLY A 729 -27.02 43.93 -9.47
N THR A 730 -26.57 45.17 -9.25
CA THR A 730 -25.89 45.97 -10.27
C THR A 730 -24.49 45.42 -10.47
N MET A 731 -24.24 44.73 -11.58
CA MET A 731 -22.91 44.17 -11.86
C MET A 731 -21.89 45.27 -12.20
N PRO A 732 -20.61 45.09 -11.85
CA PRO A 732 -19.49 45.84 -12.45
C PRO A 732 -19.40 45.65 -13.97
N ALA A 733 -18.45 46.34 -14.60
CA ALA A 733 -18.07 46.14 -16.00
C ALA A 733 -17.70 44.66 -16.29
N GLU A 734 -17.67 44.27 -17.58
CA GLU A 734 -17.42 42.87 -17.95
C GLU A 734 -16.04 42.40 -17.46
N GLU A 735 -15.07 43.29 -17.49
CA GLU A 735 -13.70 43.15 -16.99
C GLU A 735 -13.69 42.93 -15.47
N SER A 736 -14.34 43.80 -14.69
CA SER A 736 -14.20 43.90 -13.22
C SER A 736 -15.15 43.00 -12.40
N ARG A 737 -16.04 42.23 -13.03
CA ARG A 737 -17.04 41.37 -12.33
C ARG A 737 -16.59 39.92 -12.14
N HIS A 738 -17.17 39.25 -11.15
CA HIS A 738 -17.11 37.80 -10.90
C HIS A 738 -15.75 37.25 -10.43
N PHE A 739 -14.83 38.13 -10.04
CA PHE A 739 -13.61 37.74 -9.34
C PHE A 739 -13.90 37.07 -8.00
N ASN A 740 -13.15 36.02 -7.68
CA ASN A 740 -13.11 35.29 -6.42
C ASN A 740 -11.64 35.14 -6.02
N LEU A 741 -11.33 35.35 -4.74
CA LEU A 741 -9.98 35.13 -4.21
C LEU A 741 -9.90 33.72 -3.61
N ILE A 742 -9.09 32.86 -4.23
CA ILE A 742 -8.81 31.50 -3.79
C ILE A 742 -7.31 31.34 -3.57
N GLY A 743 -6.83 30.17 -3.20
CA GLY A 743 -5.38 29.91 -3.17
C GLY A 743 -5.03 28.43 -3.17
N ASN A 744 -3.74 28.14 -3.30
CA ASN A 744 -3.25 26.77 -3.28
C ASN A 744 -3.40 26.18 -1.86
N PRO A 745 -4.23 25.14 -1.67
CA PRO A 745 -4.49 24.55 -0.36
C PRO A 745 -3.42 23.56 0.10
N TYR A 746 -2.45 23.17 -0.73
CA TYR A 746 -1.55 22.05 -0.46
C TYR A 746 -0.20 22.48 0.15
N PRO A 747 0.49 21.56 0.86
CA PRO A 747 1.86 21.74 1.35
C PRO A 747 2.95 21.59 0.24
N SER A 748 2.58 21.80 -1.02
CA SER A 748 3.44 21.84 -2.21
C SER A 748 2.89 22.87 -3.20
N SER A 749 3.59 23.16 -4.28
CA SER A 749 3.04 23.94 -5.39
C SER A 749 2.00 23.13 -6.21
N ILE A 750 1.25 23.83 -7.06
CA ILE A 750 0.31 23.27 -8.04
C ILE A 750 0.52 23.88 -9.43
N ASN A 751 0.36 23.08 -10.48
CA ASN A 751 0.43 23.57 -11.85
C ASN A 751 -0.85 24.29 -12.29
N THR A 752 -0.67 25.51 -12.78
CA THR A 752 -1.80 26.40 -13.14
C THR A 752 -2.55 25.90 -14.37
N ILE A 753 -1.89 25.28 -15.35
CA ILE A 753 -2.56 24.80 -16.57
C ILE A 753 -3.41 23.58 -16.28
N LYS A 754 -2.94 22.63 -15.45
CA LYS A 754 -3.78 21.53 -14.93
C LYS A 754 -5.00 22.08 -14.20
N PHE A 755 -4.78 22.96 -13.22
CA PHE A 755 -5.85 23.61 -12.46
C PHE A 755 -6.90 24.29 -13.35
N LEU A 756 -6.49 25.09 -14.35
CA LEU A 756 -7.40 25.78 -15.27
C LEU A 756 -8.12 24.84 -16.24
N THR A 757 -7.50 23.71 -16.58
CA THR A 757 -8.10 22.68 -17.46
C THR A 757 -9.26 21.98 -16.75
N ASP A 758 -9.05 21.53 -15.51
CA ASP A 758 -10.06 20.79 -14.75
C ASP A 758 -11.21 21.70 -14.28
N ASN A 759 -10.95 23.00 -14.10
CA ASN A 759 -11.90 23.97 -13.54
C ASN A 759 -12.67 24.78 -14.59
N GLU A 760 -13.43 24.10 -15.45
CA GLU A 760 -14.25 24.71 -16.51
C GLU A 760 -15.26 25.80 -16.09
N ILE A 761 -15.53 25.99 -14.78
CA ILE A 761 -16.49 27.01 -14.30
C ILE A 761 -15.90 28.42 -14.20
N ILE A 762 -14.57 28.55 -14.18
CA ILE A 762 -13.85 29.82 -14.21
C ILE A 762 -13.31 30.12 -15.62
N GLU A 763 -13.08 31.39 -15.92
CA GLU A 763 -12.25 31.82 -17.05
C GLU A 763 -10.87 31.14 -16.97
N GLY A 764 -10.25 30.84 -18.12
CA GLY A 764 -9.00 30.08 -18.18
C GLY A 764 -7.75 30.93 -17.94
N HIS A 765 -7.76 31.80 -16.93
CA HIS A 765 -6.60 32.54 -16.46
C HIS A 765 -6.63 32.75 -14.94
N VAL A 766 -5.46 32.98 -14.36
CA VAL A 766 -5.29 33.43 -12.97
C VAL A 766 -4.65 34.81 -12.94
N SER A 767 -4.90 35.57 -11.88
CA SER A 767 -4.20 36.83 -11.58
C SER A 767 -3.49 36.74 -10.22
N LEU A 768 -2.15 36.71 -10.24
CA LEU A 768 -1.30 36.61 -9.05
C LEU A 768 -0.80 37.98 -8.60
N TRP A 769 -0.94 38.31 -7.32
CA TRP A 769 -0.58 39.62 -6.78
C TRP A 769 0.93 39.76 -6.54
N MET A 770 1.54 40.81 -7.10
CA MET A 770 2.99 40.97 -7.06
C MET A 770 3.58 41.78 -5.89
N HIS A 771 2.80 42.65 -5.22
CA HIS A 771 3.29 43.60 -4.19
C HIS A 771 4.67 44.24 -4.52
N ASN A 772 4.79 44.77 -5.74
CA ASN A 772 6.08 45.10 -6.36
C ASN A 772 6.53 46.56 -6.22
N SER A 773 5.64 47.46 -5.79
CA SER A 773 5.87 48.91 -5.71
C SER A 773 5.20 49.51 -4.47
N GLU A 774 5.69 50.66 -4.05
CA GLU A 774 5.15 51.37 -2.89
C GLU A 774 3.72 51.90 -3.14
N ILE A 775 2.90 51.84 -2.09
CA ILE A 775 1.55 52.40 -2.07
C ILE A 775 1.57 53.92 -2.30
N SER A 776 0.72 54.43 -3.18
CA SER A 776 0.72 55.83 -3.62
C SER A 776 -0.64 56.51 -3.40
N ASN A 777 -0.62 57.83 -3.14
CA ASN A 777 -1.84 58.65 -3.04
C ASN A 777 -2.22 59.35 -4.35
N THR A 778 -1.51 59.08 -5.44
CA THR A 778 -1.83 59.57 -6.80
C THR A 778 -2.68 58.61 -7.61
N GLU A 779 -2.86 57.38 -7.15
CA GLU A 779 -3.60 56.35 -7.89
C GLU A 779 -5.10 56.68 -7.95
N THR A 780 -5.63 56.65 -9.17
CA THR A 780 -7.01 57.02 -9.47
C THR A 780 -7.96 55.83 -9.58
N SER A 781 -7.43 54.64 -9.88
CA SER A 781 -8.14 53.39 -9.64
C SER A 781 -8.04 53.05 -8.16
N SER A 782 -9.17 52.83 -7.50
CA SER A 782 -9.24 52.41 -6.10
C SER A 782 -9.62 50.94 -6.01
N PHE A 783 -8.63 50.09 -5.79
CA PHE A 783 -8.83 48.68 -5.44
C PHE A 783 -9.15 48.51 -3.94
N TYR A 784 -8.74 49.49 -3.12
CA TYR A 784 -9.16 49.65 -1.72
C TYR A 784 -9.84 51.04 -1.54
N GLU A 785 -11.17 51.11 -1.69
CA GLU A 785 -11.90 52.38 -1.88
C GLU A 785 -11.97 53.32 -0.65
N ASP A 786 -11.59 52.85 0.54
CA ASP A 786 -11.62 53.63 1.80
C ASP A 786 -10.24 54.17 2.25
N TYR A 787 -9.21 54.07 1.39
CA TYR A 787 -7.86 54.57 1.69
C TYR A 787 -7.39 55.62 0.70
N GLY A 788 -6.94 56.77 1.23
CA GLY A 788 -6.28 57.83 0.44
C GLY A 788 -4.88 57.48 -0.05
N TYR A 789 -4.55 56.19 -0.11
CA TYR A 789 -3.34 55.57 -0.64
C TYR A 789 -3.76 54.20 -1.22
N ASN A 790 -3.41 53.91 -2.46
CA ASN A 790 -3.66 52.62 -3.13
C ASN A 790 -2.42 52.18 -3.92
N TYR A 791 -2.36 50.92 -4.33
CA TYR A 791 -1.36 50.44 -5.29
C TYR A 791 -1.83 50.76 -6.71
N GLY A 792 -0.88 50.92 -7.63
CA GLY A 792 -1.15 50.66 -9.04
C GLY A 792 -1.43 49.15 -9.24
N ASP A 793 -1.92 48.75 -10.41
CA ASP A 793 -2.08 47.32 -10.69
C ASP A 793 -0.71 46.64 -10.79
N GLN A 794 -0.61 45.52 -10.08
CA GLN A 794 0.59 44.71 -9.97
C GLN A 794 0.21 43.23 -10.05
N TYR A 795 -0.69 42.84 -10.95
CA TYR A 795 -0.97 41.42 -11.17
C TYR A 795 -0.11 40.85 -12.30
N VAL A 796 0.42 39.64 -12.09
CA VAL A 796 0.76 38.77 -13.22
C VAL A 796 -0.52 38.08 -13.64
N VAL A 797 -0.90 38.23 -14.90
CA VAL A 797 -1.97 37.42 -15.50
C VAL A 797 -1.33 36.25 -16.23
N TYR A 798 -1.85 35.03 -16.05
CA TYR A 798 -1.27 33.82 -16.65
C TYR A 798 -2.34 32.86 -17.17
N ASN A 799 -2.11 32.31 -18.36
CA ASN A 799 -2.91 31.26 -18.99
C ASN A 799 -2.06 30.38 -19.92
N ALA A 800 -2.67 29.53 -20.75
CA ALA A 800 -1.95 28.62 -21.64
C ALA A 800 -1.16 29.32 -22.76
N THR A 801 -1.45 30.59 -23.07
CA THR A 801 -0.67 31.41 -24.01
C THR A 801 0.65 31.83 -23.37
N GLY A 802 0.63 32.43 -22.17
CA GLY A 802 1.82 32.79 -21.40
C GLY A 802 1.52 33.73 -20.21
N ALA A 803 2.58 34.27 -19.61
CA ALA A 803 2.50 35.31 -18.58
C ALA A 803 2.40 36.72 -19.19
N THR A 804 1.72 37.64 -18.52
CA THR A 804 1.89 39.09 -18.71
C THR A 804 2.06 39.77 -17.35
N PRO A 805 3.17 40.50 -17.09
CA PRO A 805 4.33 40.74 -17.98
C PRO A 805 5.08 39.47 -18.40
N ALA A 806 5.94 39.59 -19.42
CA ALA A 806 6.74 38.47 -19.92
C ALA A 806 7.63 37.87 -18.82
N ASN A 807 7.74 36.54 -18.78
CA ASN A 807 8.60 35.77 -17.88
C ASN A 807 8.42 36.12 -16.38
N ALA A 808 7.22 36.56 -15.99
CA ALA A 808 6.95 37.00 -14.62
C ALA A 808 6.55 35.86 -13.68
N PHE A 809 6.16 34.70 -14.22
CA PHE A 809 5.66 33.52 -13.51
C PHE A 809 5.82 32.28 -14.39
N ASP A 810 6.39 31.21 -13.83
CA ASP A 810 6.79 30.00 -14.57
C ASP A 810 5.67 28.92 -14.57
N GLY A 811 4.55 29.21 -13.89
CA GLY A 811 3.29 28.49 -14.01
C GLY A 811 2.88 27.67 -12.78
N ASN A 812 3.67 27.65 -11.70
CA ASN A 812 3.43 26.80 -10.54
C ASN A 812 3.10 27.63 -9.29
N ILE A 813 1.84 27.62 -8.86
CA ILE A 813 1.37 28.43 -7.72
C ILE A 813 1.91 27.83 -6.43
N ALA A 814 2.71 28.57 -5.67
CA ALA A 814 3.37 28.06 -4.47
C ALA A 814 2.38 27.77 -3.33
N SER A 815 2.81 26.88 -2.41
CA SER A 815 2.05 26.45 -1.24
C SER A 815 1.58 27.63 -0.39
N GLY A 816 0.28 27.71 -0.13
CA GLY A 816 -0.34 28.78 0.65
C GLY A 816 -0.39 30.15 -0.05
N GLN A 817 -0.10 30.25 -1.35
CA GLN A 817 -0.26 31.49 -2.12
C GLN A 817 -1.72 31.65 -2.59
N ALA A 818 -2.28 32.85 -2.41
CA ALA A 818 -3.61 33.18 -2.94
C ALA A 818 -3.55 33.97 -4.27
N PHE A 819 -4.54 33.73 -5.13
CA PHE A 819 -4.65 34.29 -6.47
C PHE A 819 -6.12 34.52 -6.84
N PHE A 820 -6.37 35.47 -7.73
CA PHE A 820 -7.70 35.74 -8.25
C PHE A 820 -8.04 34.81 -9.41
N VAL A 821 -9.27 34.28 -9.37
CA VAL A 821 -9.95 33.64 -10.51
C VAL A 821 -11.27 34.34 -10.78
N LYS A 822 -11.86 34.10 -11.96
CA LYS A 822 -13.11 34.75 -12.37
C LYS A 822 -14.10 33.70 -12.84
N VAL A 823 -15.32 33.69 -12.29
CA VAL A 823 -16.38 32.79 -12.79
C VAL A 823 -16.80 33.23 -14.19
N ASP A 824 -16.76 32.32 -15.15
CA ASP A 824 -17.14 32.59 -16.55
C ASP A 824 -18.62 33.02 -16.62
N ASP A 825 -18.92 34.06 -17.41
CA ASP A 825 -20.28 34.63 -17.42
C ASP A 825 -21.35 33.67 -17.99
N SER A 826 -20.95 32.68 -18.80
CA SER A 826 -21.84 31.62 -19.28
C SER A 826 -22.16 30.56 -18.22
N LYS A 827 -21.36 30.48 -17.14
CA LYS A 827 -21.49 29.48 -16.08
C LYS A 827 -22.31 30.05 -14.90
N SER A 828 -22.61 29.17 -13.93
CA SER A 828 -23.28 29.49 -12.67
C SER A 828 -22.29 29.42 -11.49
N ASN A 829 -22.70 29.87 -10.30
CA ASN A 829 -21.97 29.55 -9.06
C ASN A 829 -21.77 28.03 -8.94
N GLY A 830 -20.63 27.60 -8.41
CA GLY A 830 -20.23 26.20 -8.28
C GLY A 830 -18.94 26.05 -7.48
N ASN A 831 -18.32 24.87 -7.53
CA ASN A 831 -17.05 24.60 -6.87
C ASN A 831 -15.90 24.61 -7.88
N VAL A 832 -14.79 25.23 -7.49
CA VAL A 832 -13.47 25.00 -8.05
C VAL A 832 -12.84 23.87 -7.25
N THR A 833 -12.27 22.87 -7.93
CA THR A 833 -11.70 21.67 -7.34
C THR A 833 -10.18 21.67 -7.48
N PHE A 834 -9.48 21.35 -6.40
CA PHE A 834 -8.05 21.02 -6.36
C PHE A 834 -7.89 19.50 -6.18
N THR A 835 -6.90 18.91 -6.86
CA THR A 835 -6.58 17.46 -6.79
C THR A 835 -5.09 17.23 -6.61
N ASN A 836 -4.70 16.01 -6.21
CA ASN A 836 -3.29 15.67 -6.05
C ASN A 836 -2.53 15.66 -7.38
N ASP A 837 -3.20 15.29 -8.47
CA ASP A 837 -2.70 15.38 -9.85
C ASP A 837 -2.18 16.76 -10.25
N MET A 838 -2.58 17.84 -9.58
CA MET A 838 -2.07 19.19 -9.84
C MET A 838 -0.66 19.43 -9.27
N ARG A 839 -0.15 18.56 -8.38
CA ARG A 839 1.08 18.78 -7.57
C ARG A 839 2.35 18.21 -8.21
N TYR A 840 2.22 17.43 -9.29
CA TYR A 840 3.31 16.72 -9.94
C TYR A 840 3.11 16.62 -11.47
N ASP A 841 4.16 16.32 -12.23
CA ASP A 841 4.14 16.24 -13.70
C ASP A 841 3.80 14.85 -14.27
N ALA A 842 3.91 14.64 -15.59
CA ALA A 842 3.63 13.34 -16.22
C ALA A 842 4.65 12.22 -15.89
N THR A 843 5.70 12.53 -15.13
CA THR A 843 6.74 11.61 -14.64
C THR A 843 6.69 11.39 -13.13
N GLU A 844 5.65 11.91 -12.45
CA GLU A 844 5.57 11.96 -10.98
C GLU A 844 6.70 12.77 -10.32
N SER A 845 7.25 13.75 -11.06
CA SER A 845 8.18 14.74 -10.52
C SER A 845 7.41 15.92 -9.92
N SER A 846 7.82 16.36 -8.73
CA SER A 846 7.24 17.52 -8.04
C SER A 846 7.57 18.83 -8.74
N TYR A 847 6.62 19.77 -8.79
CA TYR A 847 6.91 21.15 -9.21
C TYR A 847 7.73 21.90 -8.16
N ASP A 848 8.48 22.92 -8.59
CA ASP A 848 9.15 23.84 -7.66
C ASP A 848 8.13 24.63 -6.84
N ASN A 849 8.46 24.87 -5.58
CA ASN A 849 7.62 25.54 -4.58
C ASN A 849 8.25 26.87 -4.10
N SER A 850 9.23 27.38 -4.86
CA SER A 850 9.90 28.65 -4.61
C SER A 850 9.19 29.89 -5.18
N GLU A 851 8.25 29.71 -6.11
CA GLU A 851 7.44 30.77 -6.76
C GLU A 851 6.43 31.47 -5.82
N PHE A 852 6.86 31.90 -4.63
CA PHE A 852 6.10 32.82 -3.77
C PHE A 852 6.43 34.26 -4.14
N PHE A 853 6.24 34.58 -5.42
CA PHE A 853 6.42 35.85 -6.13
C PHE A 853 7.35 36.89 -5.44
N ARG A 854 8.59 37.16 -5.90
CA ARG A 854 9.03 37.60 -7.25
C ARG A 854 9.87 36.56 -8.05
N SER A 855 9.80 36.69 -9.39
CA SER A 855 10.39 35.96 -10.55
C SER A 855 11.95 35.81 -10.56
N ALA A 856 12.63 35.06 -11.45
CA ALA A 856 12.31 34.05 -12.50
C ALA A 856 13.62 33.31 -12.91
N ASP A 857 13.56 32.06 -13.39
CA ASP A 857 14.58 31.39 -14.23
C ASP A 857 14.04 30.03 -14.76
N GLU A 858 13.73 29.92 -16.06
CA GLU A 858 13.09 28.74 -16.66
C GLU A 858 14.00 27.50 -16.80
N THR A 859 13.38 26.31 -16.77
CA THR A 859 13.88 25.12 -17.48
C THR A 859 12.76 24.50 -18.34
N GLU A 860 13.01 24.39 -19.65
CA GLU A 860 12.00 23.96 -20.63
C GLU A 860 11.49 22.52 -20.43
N THR A 861 10.19 22.32 -20.61
CA THR A 861 9.63 21.03 -21.04
C THR A 861 8.71 21.21 -22.25
N THR A 862 9.07 20.52 -23.35
CA THR A 862 8.31 20.31 -24.61
C THR A 862 7.08 21.21 -24.85
N SER A 863 7.31 22.43 -25.33
CA SER A 863 6.24 23.32 -25.75
C SER A 863 5.62 22.93 -27.10
N LEU A 864 4.32 23.22 -27.25
CA LEU A 864 3.68 23.38 -28.56
C LEU A 864 4.35 24.55 -29.30
N GLU A 865 4.29 24.57 -30.64
CA GLU A 865 4.80 25.73 -31.38
C GLU A 865 3.99 26.98 -31.01
N LYS A 866 4.70 27.98 -30.48
CA LYS A 866 4.18 29.31 -30.11
C LYS A 866 4.96 30.40 -30.83
N GLN A 867 4.28 31.49 -31.15
CA GLN A 867 4.87 32.73 -31.67
C GLN A 867 4.29 33.88 -30.83
N LEU A 868 5.07 34.42 -29.89
CA LEU A 868 4.58 35.36 -28.88
C LEU A 868 5.22 36.75 -29.05
N VAL A 869 4.40 37.80 -28.99
CA VAL A 869 4.86 39.19 -28.97
C VAL A 869 4.22 39.93 -27.80
N TRP A 870 5.07 40.45 -26.90
CA TRP A 870 4.65 41.35 -25.84
C TRP A 870 4.85 42.80 -26.28
N LEU A 871 3.82 43.62 -26.11
CA LEU A 871 3.81 45.03 -26.47
C LEU A 871 3.70 45.90 -25.22
N SER A 872 4.68 46.78 -25.02
CA SER A 872 4.74 47.71 -23.89
C SER A 872 4.29 49.11 -24.27
N LEU A 873 3.34 49.67 -23.51
CA LEU A 873 3.01 51.10 -23.50
C LEU A 873 3.83 51.79 -22.42
N ILE A 874 4.60 52.81 -22.79
CA ILE A 874 5.56 53.50 -21.93
C ILE A 874 5.21 54.98 -21.84
N ASN A 875 5.15 55.54 -20.62
CA ASN A 875 4.89 56.96 -20.39
C ASN A 875 6.18 57.82 -20.37
N SER A 876 6.05 59.13 -20.09
CA SER A 876 7.20 60.05 -20.03
C SER A 876 8.07 59.94 -18.77
N GLU A 877 7.69 59.10 -17.82
CA GLU A 877 8.42 58.78 -16.57
C GLU A 877 9.05 57.38 -16.65
N ASP A 878 9.06 56.78 -17.84
CA ASP A 878 9.54 55.42 -18.16
C ASP A 878 8.82 54.29 -17.37
N VAL A 879 7.61 54.57 -16.84
CA VAL A 879 6.68 53.53 -16.35
C VAL A 879 6.05 52.83 -17.55
N SER A 880 5.96 51.50 -17.50
CA SER A 880 5.45 50.66 -18.60
C SER A 880 4.43 49.62 -18.14
N VAL A 881 3.55 49.23 -19.06
CA VAL A 881 2.55 48.17 -18.94
C VAL A 881 2.49 47.38 -20.24
N SER A 882 2.39 46.06 -20.15
CA SER A 882 2.52 45.15 -21.31
C SER A 882 1.19 44.43 -21.64
N THR A 883 1.02 44.01 -22.90
CA THR A 883 0.00 43.07 -23.36
C THR A 883 0.63 42.00 -24.25
N LEU A 884 0.12 40.77 -24.21
CA LEU A 884 0.60 39.63 -25.00
C LEU A 884 -0.36 39.30 -26.14
N VAL A 885 0.18 39.19 -27.36
CA VAL A 885 -0.49 38.55 -28.50
C VAL A 885 0.31 37.32 -28.90
N GLY A 886 -0.31 36.14 -28.91
CA GLY A 886 0.35 34.86 -29.21
C GLY A 886 -0.37 34.07 -30.28
N TYR A 887 0.39 33.46 -31.20
CA TYR A 887 -0.13 32.48 -32.17
C TYR A 887 0.31 31.09 -31.73
N LEU A 888 -0.66 30.18 -31.56
CA LEU A 888 -0.41 28.85 -31.02
C LEU A 888 -1.45 27.82 -31.51
N ASP A 889 -1.09 26.54 -31.45
CA ASP A 889 -1.98 25.46 -31.86
C ASP A 889 -3.21 25.36 -30.94
N GLY A 890 -4.36 25.06 -31.53
CA GLY A 890 -5.65 24.97 -30.83
C GLY A 890 -6.35 26.31 -30.52
N ALA A 891 -5.68 27.46 -30.65
CA ALA A 891 -6.30 28.78 -30.50
C ALA A 891 -7.11 29.18 -31.75
N THR A 892 -8.05 30.11 -31.59
CA THR A 892 -8.86 30.71 -32.65
C THR A 892 -8.68 32.23 -32.68
N ASN A 893 -9.42 32.93 -33.55
CA ASN A 893 -9.47 34.40 -33.56
C ASN A 893 -10.77 34.94 -32.90
N GLU A 894 -11.57 34.07 -32.27
CA GLU A 894 -12.69 34.44 -31.40
C GLU A 894 -12.24 34.43 -29.92
N LYS A 895 -13.16 34.49 -28.94
CA LYS A 895 -12.78 34.45 -27.51
C LYS A 895 -12.54 33.01 -27.06
N ASP A 896 -11.30 32.65 -26.77
CA ASP A 896 -10.89 31.34 -26.28
C ASP A 896 -10.59 31.34 -24.78
N ARG A 897 -11.36 30.54 -24.02
CA ARG A 897 -11.27 30.47 -22.55
C ARG A 897 -9.84 30.28 -22.01
N MET A 898 -9.06 29.38 -22.60
CA MET A 898 -7.72 28.99 -22.12
C MET A 898 -6.58 29.86 -22.64
N PHE A 899 -6.83 30.65 -23.69
CA PHE A 899 -5.79 31.39 -24.41
C PHE A 899 -5.96 32.91 -24.29
N ASP A 900 -7.16 33.39 -23.98
CA ASP A 900 -7.43 34.80 -23.72
C ASP A 900 -7.57 35.12 -22.23
N ALA A 901 -7.20 36.34 -21.84
CA ALA A 901 -7.44 36.88 -20.51
C ALA A 901 -7.98 38.32 -20.60
N TYR A 902 -8.97 38.64 -19.77
CA TYR A 902 -9.47 40.01 -19.63
C TYR A 902 -8.39 40.89 -18.98
N ILE A 903 -8.30 42.16 -19.40
CA ILE A 903 -7.47 43.13 -18.68
C ILE A 903 -8.13 43.57 -17.38
N ASN A 904 -7.29 43.91 -16.38
CA ASN A 904 -7.72 44.53 -15.14
C ASN A 904 -8.18 46.00 -15.33
N ASP A 905 -8.76 46.58 -14.28
CA ASP A 905 -9.43 47.88 -14.34
C ASP A 905 -8.51 49.09 -14.07
N ASP A 906 -7.48 49.19 -14.92
CA ASP A 906 -6.38 50.15 -14.74
C ASP A 906 -6.59 51.47 -15.50
N ALA A 907 -6.04 52.55 -14.94
CA ALA A 907 -6.06 53.88 -15.56
C ALA A 907 -4.92 54.11 -16.57
N PHE A 908 -3.93 53.21 -16.60
CA PHE A 908 -2.84 53.20 -17.58
C PHE A 908 -2.66 51.77 -18.09
N LYS A 909 -3.07 51.51 -19.33
CA LYS A 909 -3.09 50.15 -19.90
C LYS A 909 -2.98 50.13 -21.42
N ILE A 910 -2.46 49.02 -21.94
CA ILE A 910 -2.52 48.59 -23.33
C ILE A 910 -3.22 47.24 -23.39
N TYR A 911 -4.01 47.00 -24.43
CA TYR A 911 -4.78 45.78 -24.61
C TYR A 911 -5.05 45.53 -26.10
N SER A 912 -5.24 44.27 -26.49
CA SER A 912 -5.85 43.93 -27.77
C SER A 912 -7.38 43.91 -27.66
N LEU A 913 -8.06 43.81 -28.80
CA LEU A 913 -9.51 43.82 -28.89
C LEU A 913 -10.07 42.55 -29.57
N ILE A 914 -10.94 41.84 -28.84
CA ILE A 914 -11.82 40.81 -29.41
C ILE A 914 -13.23 41.37 -29.44
N SER A 915 -13.65 41.85 -30.61
CA SER A 915 -14.82 42.74 -30.76
C SER A 915 -14.67 43.98 -29.85
N ASP A 916 -15.57 44.22 -28.89
CA ASP A 916 -15.49 45.36 -27.96
C ASP A 916 -14.71 45.05 -26.66
N ARG A 917 -14.33 43.79 -26.42
CA ARG A 917 -13.68 43.32 -25.17
C ARG A 917 -12.21 43.72 -25.13
N LYS A 918 -11.77 44.23 -23.97
CA LYS A 918 -10.36 44.54 -23.69
C LYS A 918 -9.63 43.30 -23.19
N ILE A 919 -8.60 42.87 -23.90
CA ILE A 919 -7.88 41.61 -23.67
C ILE A 919 -6.40 41.90 -23.38
N VAL A 920 -5.85 41.34 -22.30
CA VAL A 920 -4.45 41.57 -21.89
C VAL A 920 -3.50 40.48 -22.41
N ILE A 921 -3.99 39.26 -22.53
CA ILE A 921 -3.34 38.14 -23.22
C ILE A 921 -4.34 37.65 -24.26
N GLN A 922 -3.93 37.61 -25.53
CA GLN A 922 -4.76 37.10 -26.62
C GLN A 922 -4.08 35.91 -27.32
N GLY A 923 -4.81 34.81 -27.44
CA GLY A 923 -4.49 33.71 -28.35
C GLY A 923 -4.99 33.98 -29.76
N ARG A 924 -4.26 33.45 -30.77
CA ARG A 924 -4.61 33.52 -32.19
C ARG A 924 -4.22 32.21 -32.89
N ALA A 925 -4.94 31.87 -33.95
CA ALA A 925 -4.80 30.58 -34.61
C ALA A 925 -3.44 30.39 -35.33
N LEU A 926 -2.88 29.17 -35.25
CA LEU A 926 -1.92 28.68 -36.24
C LEU A 926 -2.63 27.99 -37.42
N PRO A 927 -2.03 27.98 -38.63
CA PRO A 927 -0.74 28.58 -38.99
C PRO A 927 -0.79 30.10 -39.01
N PHE A 928 0.32 30.73 -38.61
CA PHE A 928 0.50 32.18 -38.66
C PHE A 928 0.31 32.72 -40.08
N LEU A 929 -0.43 33.83 -40.20
CA LEU A 929 -0.67 34.54 -41.45
C LEU A 929 -0.08 35.96 -41.34
N ASN A 930 0.78 36.30 -42.29
CA ASN A 930 1.42 37.61 -42.41
C ASN A 930 0.42 38.74 -42.76
N GLU A 931 -0.76 38.41 -43.30
CA GLU A 931 -1.85 39.38 -43.52
C GLU A 931 -2.76 39.60 -42.30
N ASP A 932 -2.47 39.00 -41.14
CA ASP A 932 -3.33 39.17 -39.96
C ASP A 932 -3.20 40.58 -39.33
N GLU A 933 -4.31 41.06 -38.78
CA GLU A 933 -4.42 42.39 -38.16
C GLU A 933 -5.00 42.29 -36.75
N VAL A 934 -4.30 42.83 -35.75
CA VAL A 934 -4.74 42.82 -34.35
C VAL A 934 -5.00 44.26 -33.88
N PRO A 935 -6.27 44.68 -33.70
CA PRO A 935 -6.58 46.00 -33.19
C PRO A 935 -6.14 46.16 -31.72
N LEU A 936 -5.51 47.28 -31.42
CA LEU A 936 -4.97 47.61 -30.11
C LEU A 936 -5.64 48.87 -29.55
N GLY A 937 -5.94 48.83 -28.25
CA GLY A 937 -6.41 49.97 -27.49
C GLY A 937 -5.46 50.35 -26.37
N ILE A 938 -5.55 51.61 -25.94
CA ILE A 938 -4.87 52.15 -24.77
C ILE A 938 -5.85 52.91 -23.87
N ASP A 939 -5.52 53.01 -22.59
CA ASP A 939 -6.11 53.96 -21.64
C ASP A 939 -4.95 54.72 -20.99
N VAL A 940 -5.03 56.05 -20.91
CA VAL A 940 -4.00 56.90 -20.31
C VAL A 940 -4.62 57.96 -19.40
N SER A 941 -3.99 58.24 -18.26
CA SER A 941 -4.52 59.15 -17.24
C SER A 941 -4.21 60.63 -17.48
N THR A 942 -3.26 60.97 -18.37
CA THR A 942 -2.80 62.33 -18.61
C THR A 942 -2.55 62.62 -20.10
N ASP A 943 -2.60 63.90 -20.48
CA ASP A 943 -2.18 64.36 -21.81
C ASP A 943 -0.64 64.33 -21.87
N GLY A 944 -0.06 63.64 -22.86
CA GLY A 944 1.38 63.39 -22.85
C GLY A 944 1.95 62.75 -24.11
N ILE A 945 3.26 62.51 -24.08
CA ILE A 945 3.98 61.71 -25.07
C ILE A 945 4.16 60.30 -24.50
N TYR A 946 3.76 59.31 -25.27
CA TYR A 946 3.83 57.89 -24.96
C TYR A 946 4.58 57.15 -26.06
N LYS A 947 5.05 55.95 -25.75
CA LYS A 947 5.68 55.04 -26.72
C LYS A 947 4.97 53.69 -26.69
N ILE A 948 4.82 53.04 -27.85
CA ILE A 948 4.52 51.60 -27.95
C ILE A 948 5.75 50.92 -28.53
N GLY A 949 6.22 49.85 -27.89
CA GLY A 949 7.38 49.07 -28.33
C GLY A 949 7.18 47.57 -28.06
N ILE A 950 8.08 46.76 -28.60
CA ILE A 950 8.18 45.33 -28.25
C ILE A 950 8.94 45.21 -26.93
N ASP A 951 8.37 44.43 -26.01
CA ASP A 951 8.91 44.13 -24.68
C ASP A 951 9.79 42.86 -24.73
N ASN A 952 9.21 41.79 -25.28
CA ASN A 952 9.83 40.49 -25.49
C ASN A 952 9.27 39.82 -26.77
N LEU A 953 10.00 38.86 -27.33
CA LEU A 953 9.58 38.01 -28.44
C LEU A 953 9.95 36.55 -28.16
N GLU A 954 9.06 35.64 -28.53
CA GLU A 954 9.30 34.19 -28.51
C GLU A 954 8.80 33.57 -29.82
N GLY A 955 9.37 32.42 -30.19
CA GLY A 955 8.98 31.65 -31.36
C GLY A 955 9.83 31.89 -32.59
N SER A 956 9.92 30.85 -33.43
CA SER A 956 10.79 30.78 -34.61
C SER A 956 10.52 31.86 -35.67
N ILE A 957 9.26 32.27 -35.84
CA ILE A 957 8.82 33.25 -36.84
C ILE A 957 9.09 34.67 -36.33
N PHE A 958 8.71 34.99 -35.09
CA PHE A 958 8.92 36.35 -34.56
C PHE A 958 10.38 36.64 -34.20
N LEU A 959 11.22 35.62 -33.96
CA LEU A 959 12.67 35.79 -33.83
C LEU A 959 13.41 35.84 -35.19
N ASP A 960 12.76 35.52 -36.32
CA ASP A 960 13.37 35.65 -37.65
C ASP A 960 13.57 37.13 -38.02
N GLU A 961 14.74 37.50 -38.54
CA GLU A 961 15.05 38.86 -39.00
C GLU A 961 14.26 39.24 -40.27
N SER A 962 13.71 38.27 -41.00
CA SER A 962 12.93 38.50 -42.22
C SER A 962 11.43 38.74 -41.99
N GLN A 963 10.91 38.43 -40.80
CA GLN A 963 9.53 38.73 -40.42
C GLN A 963 9.48 40.01 -39.58
N ASP A 964 9.11 41.12 -40.18
CA ASP A 964 8.89 42.38 -39.46
C ASP A 964 7.62 42.38 -38.61
N ILE A 965 7.51 43.33 -37.68
CA ILE A 965 6.32 43.57 -36.85
C ILE A 965 6.04 45.07 -36.84
N TYR A 966 4.91 45.50 -37.39
CA TYR A 966 4.57 46.91 -37.59
C TYR A 966 3.41 47.36 -36.69
N LEU A 967 3.47 48.60 -36.24
CA LEU A 967 2.33 49.32 -35.67
C LEU A 967 1.79 50.30 -36.71
N ARG A 968 0.50 50.18 -37.04
CA ARG A 968 -0.23 51.12 -37.90
C ARG A 968 -1.05 52.10 -37.06
N ASP A 969 -0.67 53.37 -37.10
CA ASP A 969 -1.41 54.49 -36.53
C ASP A 969 -2.41 55.01 -37.57
N THR A 970 -3.70 54.66 -37.41
CA THR A 970 -4.78 55.01 -38.35
C THR A 970 -5.12 56.50 -38.35
N TYR A 971 -4.78 57.23 -37.29
CA TYR A 971 -5.06 58.66 -37.17
C TYR A 971 -4.01 59.50 -37.91
N LEU A 972 -2.76 59.05 -37.94
CA LEU A 972 -1.67 59.69 -38.67
C LEU A 972 -1.40 59.04 -40.04
N ASN A 973 -1.99 57.87 -40.30
CA ASN A 973 -1.71 57.02 -41.46
C ASN A 973 -0.21 56.71 -41.60
N VAL A 974 0.38 56.23 -40.51
CA VAL A 974 1.80 55.86 -40.40
C VAL A 974 1.90 54.38 -40.05
N GLU A 975 2.76 53.65 -40.75
CA GLU A 975 3.20 52.30 -40.39
C GLU A 975 4.65 52.40 -39.89
N HIS A 976 4.92 51.83 -38.72
CA HIS A 976 6.22 51.92 -38.05
C HIS A 976 6.69 50.54 -37.61
N ASN A 977 7.90 50.13 -38.01
CA ASN A 977 8.47 48.84 -37.64
C ASN A 977 8.93 48.86 -36.17
N LEU A 978 8.26 48.09 -35.32
CA LEU A 978 8.55 47.99 -33.90
C LEU A 978 9.86 47.25 -33.60
N LYS A 979 10.38 46.43 -34.54
CA LYS A 979 11.70 45.80 -34.42
C LYS A 979 12.85 46.82 -34.59
N GLU A 980 12.64 47.92 -35.31
CA GLU A 980 13.66 48.97 -35.46
C GLU A 980 13.73 49.88 -34.22
N SER A 981 12.57 50.29 -33.69
CA SER A 981 12.45 51.17 -32.53
C SER A 981 11.00 51.26 -32.02
N ALA A 982 10.81 51.71 -30.77
CA ALA A 982 9.48 52.01 -30.24
C ALA A 982 8.84 53.23 -30.95
N TYR A 983 7.56 53.11 -31.31
CA TYR A 983 6.77 54.18 -31.92
C TYR A 983 6.35 55.23 -30.90
N SER A 984 6.69 56.51 -31.13
CA SER A 984 6.40 57.62 -30.22
C SER A 984 5.24 58.47 -30.71
N PHE A 985 4.27 58.75 -29.83
CA PHE A 985 3.04 59.47 -30.18
C PHE A 985 2.54 60.36 -29.03
N THR A 986 1.71 61.34 -29.37
CA THR A 986 0.95 62.12 -28.37
C THR A 986 -0.42 61.48 -28.12
N ALA A 987 -0.83 61.39 -26.87
CA ALA A 987 -2.16 60.96 -26.42
C ALA A 987 -2.82 62.04 -25.55
N VAL A 988 -4.14 61.93 -25.43
CA VAL A 988 -5.02 62.74 -24.57
C VAL A 988 -5.62 61.80 -23.54
N ALA A 989 -5.84 62.28 -22.31
CA ALA A 989 -6.38 61.47 -21.22
C ALA A 989 -7.71 60.76 -21.59
N GLY A 990 -7.77 59.46 -21.31
CA GLY A 990 -8.89 58.56 -21.58
C GLY A 990 -8.59 57.44 -22.59
N ALA A 991 -9.61 56.66 -22.91
CA ALA A 991 -9.50 55.47 -23.76
C ALA A 991 -9.42 55.81 -25.25
N THR A 992 -8.45 55.21 -25.95
CA THR A 992 -8.33 55.21 -27.42
C THR A 992 -8.39 53.76 -27.90
N LYS A 993 -9.35 53.40 -28.77
CA LYS A 993 -9.62 52.00 -29.17
C LYS A 993 -9.43 51.69 -30.67
N ASP A 994 -9.38 52.71 -31.51
CA ASP A 994 -9.49 52.62 -32.98
C ASP A 994 -8.28 53.20 -33.72
N ARG A 995 -7.25 53.62 -32.97
CA ARG A 995 -6.05 54.27 -33.51
C ARG A 995 -4.94 53.29 -33.92
N PHE A 996 -4.78 52.18 -33.20
CA PHE A 996 -3.61 51.32 -33.35
C PHE A 996 -4.00 49.92 -33.84
N VAL A 997 -3.23 49.41 -34.79
CA VAL A 997 -3.37 48.03 -35.28
C VAL A 997 -1.97 47.45 -35.43
N LEU A 998 -1.74 46.27 -34.86
CA LEU A 998 -0.55 45.45 -35.09
C LEU A 998 -0.73 44.71 -36.41
N ILE A 999 0.26 44.81 -37.31
CA ILE A 999 0.28 44.14 -38.62
C ILE A 999 1.67 43.58 -38.90
N TYR A 1000 1.78 42.57 -39.78
CA TYR A 1000 3.04 41.86 -40.03
C TYR A 1000 3.62 42.10 -41.44
N GLU A 1001 2.90 42.84 -42.28
CA GLU A 1001 3.42 43.43 -43.52
C GLU A 1001 2.97 44.89 -43.66
N PRO A 1002 3.76 45.76 -44.32
CA PRO A 1002 3.35 47.12 -44.62
C PRO A 1002 2.32 47.14 -45.75
N THR A 1003 1.30 48.01 -45.70
CA THR A 1003 0.24 48.09 -46.75
C THR A 1003 0.81 48.36 -48.16
N SER A 1004 2.06 48.82 -48.27
CA SER A 1004 2.76 49.00 -49.54
C SER A 1004 3.23 47.71 -50.25
N SER A 1005 3.40 46.56 -49.57
CA SER A 1005 3.74 45.28 -50.22
C SER A 1005 2.59 44.79 -51.11
N VAL A 1006 1.36 44.94 -50.62
CA VAL A 1006 0.10 44.53 -51.28
C VAL A 1006 -0.22 45.31 -52.56
N LEU A 1007 0.51 46.41 -52.83
CA LEU A 1007 0.32 47.30 -54.00
C LEU A 1007 1.37 47.11 -55.10
N SER A 1008 2.13 46.01 -55.06
CA SER A 1008 3.09 45.64 -56.09
C SER A 1008 2.43 45.39 -57.46
N VAL A 1009 2.86 46.14 -58.47
CA VAL A 1009 2.42 45.94 -59.88
C VAL A 1009 2.90 44.57 -60.41
N ASP A 1010 4.05 44.08 -59.93
CA ASP A 1010 4.59 42.78 -60.32
C ASP A 1010 3.64 41.62 -59.91
N ASP A 1011 2.95 41.72 -58.78
CA ASP A 1011 2.00 40.71 -58.31
C ASP A 1011 0.68 40.71 -59.11
N GLU A 1012 0.23 41.86 -59.60
CA GLU A 1012 -0.89 41.91 -60.55
C GLU A 1012 -0.53 41.17 -61.86
N VAL A 1013 0.70 41.37 -62.37
CA VAL A 1013 1.20 40.72 -63.58
C VAL A 1013 1.42 39.21 -63.37
N LEU A 1014 1.94 38.80 -62.20
CA LEU A 1014 2.17 37.39 -61.85
C LEU A 1014 0.86 36.61 -61.65
N ASN A 1015 -0.15 37.22 -61.02
CA ASN A 1015 -1.45 36.60 -60.76
C ASN A 1015 -2.34 36.55 -62.01
N ASN A 1016 -2.28 37.55 -62.88
CA ASN A 1016 -3.03 37.57 -64.14
C ASN A 1016 -2.38 36.79 -65.30
N THR A 1017 -1.22 36.16 -65.07
CA THR A 1017 -0.53 35.34 -66.07
C THR A 1017 -0.74 33.84 -65.86
N PHE A 1018 -1.58 33.26 -66.71
CA PHE A 1018 -2.02 31.86 -66.69
C PHE A 1018 -1.27 31.02 -67.72
N VAL A 1019 -0.70 29.90 -67.27
CA VAL A 1019 -0.07 28.91 -68.14
C VAL A 1019 -0.48 27.49 -67.75
N TYR A 1020 -0.81 26.67 -68.74
CA TYR A 1020 -1.04 25.24 -68.57
C TYR A 1020 -0.76 24.46 -69.86
N ILE A 1021 -0.61 23.14 -69.73
CA ILE A 1021 -0.48 22.22 -70.86
C ILE A 1021 -1.72 21.34 -70.91
N LYS A 1022 -2.32 21.17 -72.09
CA LYS A 1022 -3.50 20.32 -72.29
C LYS A 1022 -3.46 19.68 -73.66
N GLN A 1023 -3.61 18.35 -73.71
CA GLN A 1023 -3.63 17.55 -74.95
C GLN A 1023 -2.43 17.84 -75.88
N GLY A 1024 -1.21 17.93 -75.32
CA GLY A 1024 0.01 18.18 -76.08
C GLY A 1024 0.10 19.59 -76.69
N THR A 1025 -0.60 20.57 -76.10
CA THR A 1025 -0.51 22.00 -76.46
C THR A 1025 -0.29 22.81 -75.19
N LEU A 1026 0.72 23.69 -75.22
CA LEU A 1026 0.97 24.72 -74.23
C LEU A 1026 0.06 25.92 -74.52
N TYR A 1027 -0.65 26.37 -73.50
CA TYR A 1027 -1.51 27.55 -73.50
C TYR A 1027 -0.92 28.59 -72.56
N VAL A 1028 -0.68 29.80 -73.06
CA VAL A 1028 -0.22 30.96 -72.27
C VAL A 1028 -1.17 32.13 -72.50
N LYS A 1029 -1.58 32.78 -71.41
CA LYS A 1029 -2.31 34.05 -71.41
C LYS A 1029 -1.73 34.94 -70.32
N SER A 1030 -1.40 36.18 -70.64
CA SER A 1030 -0.83 37.19 -69.74
C SER A 1030 -1.71 38.44 -69.66
N ALA A 1031 -1.40 39.33 -68.71
CA ALA A 1031 -1.94 40.68 -68.68
C ALA A 1031 -1.41 41.51 -69.87
N GLU A 1032 -0.09 41.52 -70.03
CA GLU A 1032 0.67 42.27 -71.04
C GLU A 1032 0.97 41.44 -72.30
N ASN A 1033 1.51 42.04 -73.36
CA ASN A 1033 1.95 41.25 -74.51
C ASN A 1033 3.16 40.37 -74.17
N ILE A 1034 3.25 39.24 -74.86
CA ILE A 1034 4.34 38.29 -74.71
C ILE A 1034 5.46 38.64 -75.70
N GLU A 1035 6.65 38.92 -75.20
CA GLU A 1035 7.86 39.00 -76.02
C GLU A 1035 8.39 37.60 -76.33
N THR A 1036 8.64 36.79 -75.29
CA THR A 1036 9.19 35.43 -75.45
C THR A 1036 8.67 34.45 -74.41
N ILE A 1037 8.69 33.15 -74.75
CA ILE A 1037 8.38 32.05 -73.84
C ILE A 1037 9.47 31.00 -73.94
N GLN A 1038 10.31 30.90 -72.92
CA GLN A 1038 11.38 29.91 -72.81
C GLN A 1038 10.94 28.74 -71.93
N VAL A 1039 11.10 27.52 -72.45
CA VAL A 1039 10.77 26.27 -71.74
C VAL A 1039 12.07 25.54 -71.39
N TYR A 1040 12.20 25.14 -70.14
CA TYR A 1040 13.32 24.39 -69.59
C TYR A 1040 12.84 23.07 -68.99
N ASP A 1041 13.68 22.03 -69.04
CA ASP A 1041 13.51 20.87 -68.16
C ASP A 1041 13.95 21.20 -66.71
N ILE A 1042 13.69 20.28 -65.78
CA ILE A 1042 14.07 20.42 -64.37
C ILE A 1042 15.59 20.52 -64.13
N SER A 1043 16.44 20.22 -65.12
CA SER A 1043 17.90 20.40 -65.03
C SER A 1043 18.36 21.80 -65.46
N GLY A 1044 17.42 22.69 -65.81
CA GLY A 1044 17.71 24.05 -66.29
C GLY A 1044 18.12 24.11 -67.76
N LYS A 1045 18.03 23.00 -68.50
CA LYS A 1045 18.35 22.98 -69.94
C LYS A 1045 17.17 23.52 -70.75
N GLN A 1046 17.42 24.57 -71.54
CA GLN A 1046 16.40 25.13 -72.43
C GLN A 1046 16.05 24.12 -73.53
N LEU A 1047 14.76 23.80 -73.65
CA LEU A 1047 14.20 22.86 -74.62
C LEU A 1047 13.68 23.57 -75.87
N ILE A 1048 13.00 24.71 -75.69
CA ILE A 1048 12.45 25.52 -76.79
C ILE A 1048 12.24 26.97 -76.34
N ASN A 1049 12.24 27.89 -77.31
CA ASN A 1049 11.85 29.28 -77.15
C ASN A 1049 10.78 29.62 -78.18
N TYR A 1050 9.69 30.27 -77.76
CA TYR A 1050 8.64 30.77 -78.63
C TYR A 1050 8.60 32.30 -78.60
N THR A 1051 8.83 32.92 -79.75
CA THR A 1051 8.61 34.36 -79.97
C THR A 1051 7.33 34.55 -80.80
N PRO A 1052 6.34 35.34 -80.35
CA PRO A 1052 5.20 35.71 -81.18
C PRO A 1052 5.61 36.53 -82.41
N LYS A 1053 4.85 36.43 -83.51
CA LYS A 1053 5.13 37.18 -84.75
C LYS A 1053 4.45 38.56 -84.80
N THR A 1054 3.62 38.84 -83.81
CA THR A 1054 2.79 40.03 -83.63
C THR A 1054 2.60 40.21 -82.13
N GLN A 1055 2.49 41.44 -81.64
CA GLN A 1055 2.10 41.70 -80.24
C GLN A 1055 0.80 40.95 -79.91
N THR A 1056 0.84 40.19 -78.82
CA THR A 1056 -0.31 39.43 -78.32
C THR A 1056 -0.05 39.00 -76.87
N ASN A 1057 -1.09 39.05 -76.05
CA ASN A 1057 -1.07 38.52 -74.68
C ASN A 1057 -1.54 37.05 -74.60
N GLN A 1058 -1.64 36.34 -75.72
CA GLN A 1058 -2.05 34.93 -75.77
C GLN A 1058 -1.22 34.13 -76.78
N LEU A 1059 -0.71 32.97 -76.34
CA LEU A 1059 0.05 32.07 -77.20
C LEU A 1059 -0.28 30.60 -76.96
N ASN A 1060 -0.74 29.93 -78.02
CA ASN A 1060 -0.94 28.49 -78.04
C ASN A 1060 0.11 27.84 -78.95
N ARG A 1061 0.84 26.83 -78.46
CA ARG A 1061 1.91 26.13 -79.20
C ARG A 1061 1.92 24.63 -78.93
N PRO A 1062 2.17 23.77 -79.94
CA PRO A 1062 2.34 22.33 -79.71
C PRO A 1062 3.45 22.05 -78.69
N PHE A 1063 3.15 21.23 -77.69
CA PHE A 1063 4.06 20.86 -76.60
C PHE A 1063 4.27 19.34 -76.63
N ALA A 1064 5.20 18.90 -77.50
CA ALA A 1064 5.46 17.50 -77.79
C ALA A 1064 6.68 16.94 -77.04
N PHE A 1065 6.87 17.38 -75.79
CA PHE A 1065 7.92 16.86 -74.91
C PHE A 1065 7.42 15.64 -74.13
N SER A 1066 8.32 14.95 -73.42
CA SER A 1066 7.97 13.81 -72.55
C SER A 1066 7.03 14.22 -71.41
N LYS A 1067 6.41 13.25 -70.74
CA LYS A 1067 5.75 13.52 -69.46
C LYS A 1067 6.79 13.84 -68.40
N GLY A 1068 6.53 14.85 -67.56
CA GLY A 1068 7.49 15.33 -66.56
C GLY A 1068 7.25 16.78 -66.16
N GLY A 1069 8.09 17.27 -65.24
CA GLY A 1069 8.10 18.66 -64.80
C GLY A 1069 8.87 19.59 -65.76
N TYR A 1070 8.38 20.80 -65.94
CA TYR A 1070 8.96 21.84 -66.78
C TYR A 1070 8.92 23.20 -66.08
N ILE A 1071 9.90 24.05 -66.38
CA ILE A 1071 9.92 25.46 -65.96
C ILE A 1071 9.68 26.29 -67.21
N ILE A 1072 8.71 27.21 -67.17
CA ILE A 1072 8.44 28.14 -68.25
C ILE A 1072 8.67 29.56 -67.75
N ALA A 1073 9.62 30.27 -68.37
CA ALA A 1073 9.83 31.70 -68.18
C ALA A 1073 9.16 32.44 -69.35
N ILE A 1074 8.38 33.47 -69.03
CA ILE A 1074 7.59 34.27 -69.96
C ILE A 1074 8.08 35.69 -69.81
N THR A 1075 8.75 36.22 -70.83
CA THR A 1075 9.10 37.65 -70.89
C THR A 1075 7.94 38.39 -71.54
N LEU A 1076 7.46 39.41 -70.85
CA LEU A 1076 6.40 40.31 -71.31
C LEU A 1076 7.00 41.65 -71.79
N ASP A 1077 6.15 42.53 -72.34
CA ASP A 1077 6.54 43.92 -72.64
C ASP A 1077 7.15 44.60 -71.39
N GLU A 1078 7.96 45.65 -71.60
CA GLU A 1078 8.68 46.40 -70.55
C GLU A 1078 9.72 45.60 -69.72
N GLY A 1079 9.83 44.29 -69.94
CA GLY A 1079 10.88 43.42 -69.42
C GLY A 1079 10.47 42.55 -68.23
N HIS A 1080 9.19 42.55 -67.82
CA HIS A 1080 8.69 41.70 -66.75
C HIS A 1080 8.85 40.21 -67.11
N VAL A 1081 9.29 39.37 -66.15
CA VAL A 1081 9.54 37.93 -66.36
C VAL A 1081 8.73 37.08 -65.39
N VAL A 1082 7.65 36.47 -65.87
CA VAL A 1082 6.84 35.54 -65.08
C VAL A 1082 7.35 34.11 -65.26
N THR A 1083 7.71 33.44 -64.17
CA THR A 1083 8.12 32.03 -64.18
C THR A 1083 7.05 31.13 -63.57
N LYS A 1084 6.63 30.07 -64.28
CA LYS A 1084 5.67 29.06 -63.78
C LYS A 1084 6.24 27.64 -63.95
N LYS A 1085 6.02 26.79 -62.96
CA LYS A 1085 6.32 25.34 -63.00
C LYS A 1085 5.09 24.57 -63.50
N LEU A 1086 5.28 23.60 -64.40
CA LEU A 1086 4.20 22.84 -65.03
C LEU A 1086 4.52 21.34 -65.07
N ILE A 1087 3.49 20.53 -65.28
CA ILE A 1087 3.59 19.10 -65.59
C ILE A 1087 2.86 18.83 -66.91
N ASN A 1088 3.46 17.99 -67.77
CA ASN A 1088 2.92 17.54 -69.07
C ASN A 1088 2.45 16.07 -69.02
#